data_AF-A0A2V8BZG8-F1
#
_entry.id   AF-A0A2V8BZG8-F1
#
_cell.length_a   1.000
_cell.length_b   1.000
_cell.length_c   1.000
_cell.angle_alpha   90.00
_cell.angle_beta   90.00
_cell.angle_gamma   90.00
#
_symmetry.space_group_name_H-M   'P 1'
#
loop_
_entity.id
_entity.type
_entity.pdbx_description
1 polymer ?
#
loop_
_entity_poly.entity_id
_entity_poly.type
_entity_poly.pdbx_seq_one_letter_code
_entity_poly.pdbx_strand_id
1 'polypeptide(L)'
;PDSGALFIPNITPDFGLSAPFNVMFTFFGQFFDHGLDLVDKGGNGNVIMPLQPDDPLFVPGASTNFMVMARATMLPGPDGIVGTADDIHDSVNQTTPWVDQNQTYTSHPSHQVFLRQYEMVLNPATGTTRPLPDGKVLDGGFCSPRGTGIPGDQICNIGNWGEVKAQASTKLGIHLVDTDIFDVPLVLTDPYGHFKPGAHGFPQLVIGPAATPTLLEGDPTANGGLGVNIPATALHTNHQFLNDVAHNAVPSPGLVPDADTVICDFRTVPSCQAPGTYDDELLNAHFVTGDGRGNENIALSMVHQLFHAEHNRLRDYIDQLIPAVLSPTEVAAWHAVDPASGWGYGERLFQASRFGTEMQYQHLVFEEFARTIQPLINPFLGGITSINGAIAAEFAHTVYRLGHSMLPEVISRINTDGSTNNIRLLNAFLSPQKYNDGGPAGPLPAAAAAGAIIRGLSRQVGNELDEFVTSSVRNTLVGLPLDLVAINIARGRSEGIPTQDPVLQPYANWFEYGLALRHFDSLTNFIAAYGTHPTITSATTVAAKRAAASALVLANDPFLSQPAATSGLNNVDYWPGGMAEKPNVFGGLLGTTFNVVFEKQLENLQDGDRFYYLNRTDGINFRQQLEGNSLAELARRNTTVGGTMDKIFSTADFNFDSAALTAAGTAPVILDPLDPNSAKILTLADGTKVFFDPLHRGLNIVFNGGPGDDRFRADVGDDTLFGNGGNDRLDGGEGNDTLVGGDGDDILLGGNGDDVLKGGPGNDALNTGPGFGADLAIGGDGNDFLVGGDDGVEYFGGPGNDIIVDGAMRSEGMFAGAGDDWIDDGDGHDGGMFGDGGNQFDLLAGLNQVGGDDVGDFGFDFVTARGWNAPADIELNHLPLPGVIINFNDLRNMYRFVDGGSGWDMDDLIIGDESTTDPAAPLEILLQPQMALTEEYAAKVAGLRDLVVNGFGIVPTGTAVTFSTNSGGEPGIPAEVKHTLFIGGNILLGGLGSDTIEGRGGNDLIDGDLWFNVQLRAVLNDGTVKLVDTPRLL
;
A
#
# COMPACT_ATOMS: atom_id res chain seq x y z
N PRO A 1 -17.47 -14.81 -25.76
CA PRO A 1 -16.85 -13.66 -26.47
C PRO A 1 -16.78 -13.92 -27.99
N ASP A 2 -17.21 -12.93 -28.80
CA ASP A 2 -17.22 -12.99 -30.29
C ASP A 2 -15.82 -13.13 -30.93
N SER A 3 -14.74 -13.23 -30.15
CA SER A 3 -13.35 -13.37 -30.60
C SER A 3 -12.79 -14.80 -30.61
N GLY A 4 -13.46 -15.77 -29.98
CA GLY A 4 -12.90 -17.12 -29.81
C GLY A 4 -11.65 -17.20 -28.92
N ALA A 5 -11.40 -16.18 -28.08
CA ALA A 5 -10.30 -16.19 -27.11
C ALA A 5 -10.53 -17.28 -26.04
N LEU A 6 -9.46 -18.02 -25.72
CA LEU A 6 -9.43 -18.99 -24.62
C LEU A 6 -9.45 -18.19 -23.31
N PHE A 7 -10.51 -18.38 -22.51
CA PHE A 7 -10.60 -17.87 -21.13
C PHE A 7 -10.42 -19.07 -20.21
N ILE A 8 -9.35 -19.07 -19.44
CA ILE A 8 -9.13 -20.02 -18.35
C ILE A 8 -9.26 -19.20 -17.08
N PRO A 9 -10.31 -19.39 -16.27
CA PRO A 9 -10.46 -18.66 -15.01
C PRO A 9 -9.31 -19.05 -14.09
N ASN A 10 -8.77 -18.09 -13.36
CA ASN A 10 -7.79 -18.40 -12.33
C ASN A 10 -8.45 -19.21 -11.20
N ILE A 11 -7.69 -20.13 -10.63
CA ILE A 11 -8.06 -20.94 -9.47
C ILE A 11 -6.91 -20.82 -8.48
N THR A 12 -7.22 -20.58 -7.20
CA THR A 12 -6.22 -20.50 -6.14
C THR A 12 -5.54 -21.86 -5.90
N PRO A 13 -4.29 -21.89 -5.40
CA PRO A 13 -3.48 -23.11 -5.29
C PRO A 13 -4.03 -24.17 -4.31
N ASP A 14 -4.99 -23.81 -3.47
CA ASP A 14 -5.74 -24.65 -2.54
C ASP A 14 -6.91 -25.40 -3.20
N PHE A 15 -6.92 -25.49 -4.53
CA PHE A 15 -7.99 -26.08 -5.36
C PHE A 15 -9.27 -25.25 -5.44
N GLY A 16 -9.16 -23.93 -5.25
CA GLY A 16 -10.28 -23.00 -5.38
C GLY A 16 -11.18 -22.98 -4.16
N LEU A 17 -10.61 -23.21 -2.98
CA LEU A 17 -11.33 -23.00 -1.72
C LEU A 17 -11.42 -21.49 -1.45
N SER A 18 -10.29 -20.77 -1.54
CA SER A 18 -10.28 -19.31 -1.53
C SER A 18 -10.84 -18.70 -2.82
N ALA A 19 -11.31 -17.46 -2.69
CA ALA A 19 -11.83 -16.67 -3.80
C ALA A 19 -10.78 -16.48 -4.92
N PRO A 20 -11.18 -16.59 -6.21
CA PRO A 20 -10.27 -16.28 -7.30
C PRO A 20 -9.97 -14.77 -7.35
N PHE A 21 -8.72 -14.42 -7.67
CA PHE A 21 -8.38 -13.05 -7.99
C PHE A 21 -9.21 -12.49 -9.17
N ASN A 22 -9.35 -11.17 -9.19
CA ASN A 22 -10.14 -10.42 -10.16
C ASN A 22 -9.24 -9.53 -11.03
N VAL A 23 -9.83 -8.76 -11.94
CA VAL A 23 -9.05 -7.96 -12.89
C VAL A 23 -8.43 -6.70 -12.25
N MET A 24 -8.87 -6.25 -11.06
CA MET A 24 -8.17 -5.18 -10.32
C MET A 24 -6.73 -5.59 -9.99
N PHE A 25 -6.53 -6.85 -9.61
CA PHE A 25 -5.22 -7.42 -9.30
C PHE A 25 -4.24 -7.28 -10.48
N THR A 26 -4.70 -7.55 -11.70
CA THR A 26 -3.89 -7.41 -12.92
C THR A 26 -3.42 -5.97 -13.15
N PHE A 27 -4.33 -5.00 -13.05
CA PHE A 27 -4.00 -3.60 -13.36
C PHE A 27 -3.27 -2.89 -12.21
N PHE A 28 -3.48 -3.29 -10.95
CA PHE A 28 -2.63 -2.85 -9.85
C PHE A 28 -1.22 -3.43 -9.99
N GLY A 29 -1.09 -4.70 -10.40
CA GLY A 29 0.21 -5.32 -10.69
C GLY A 29 0.98 -4.59 -11.79
N GLN A 30 0.28 -4.13 -12.85
CA GLN A 30 0.86 -3.26 -13.88
C GLN A 30 1.31 -1.91 -13.31
N PHE A 31 0.48 -1.27 -12.47
CA PHE A 31 0.87 -0.03 -11.80
C PHE A 31 2.13 -0.20 -10.95
N PHE A 32 2.25 -1.31 -10.22
CA PHE A 32 3.44 -1.63 -9.44
C PHE A 32 4.69 -1.84 -10.31
N ASP A 33 4.61 -2.61 -11.40
CA ASP A 33 5.72 -2.76 -12.38
C ASP A 33 6.26 -1.41 -12.84
N HIS A 34 5.34 -0.50 -13.20
CA HIS A 34 5.70 0.81 -13.72
C HIS A 34 6.47 1.67 -12.71
N GLY A 35 6.31 1.40 -11.41
CA GLY A 35 7.06 2.05 -10.34
C GLY A 35 8.41 1.44 -10.05
N LEU A 36 8.71 0.26 -10.58
CA LEU A 36 9.97 -0.41 -10.31
C LEU A 36 10.95 -0.27 -11.46
N ASP A 37 10.49 -0.41 -12.70
CA ASP A 37 11.39 -0.34 -13.84
C ASP A 37 10.85 0.37 -15.09
N LEU A 38 11.77 1.06 -15.75
CA LEU A 38 11.65 1.60 -17.09
C LEU A 38 13.02 1.61 -17.76
N VAL A 39 13.21 0.74 -18.74
CA VAL A 39 14.48 0.64 -19.46
C VAL A 39 14.53 1.55 -20.68
N ASP A 40 15.66 2.24 -20.81
CA ASP A 40 16.03 3.01 -21.99
C ASP A 40 16.14 2.14 -23.25
N LYS A 41 15.44 2.54 -24.32
CA LYS A 41 15.39 1.81 -25.59
C LYS A 41 16.10 2.61 -26.68
N GLY A 42 16.91 1.93 -27.49
CA GLY A 42 17.57 2.53 -28.65
C GLY A 42 19.10 2.48 -28.57
N GLY A 43 19.78 3.09 -29.55
CA GLY A 43 21.25 3.16 -29.59
C GLY A 43 21.99 1.85 -29.91
N ASN A 44 21.37 0.69 -29.69
CA ASN A 44 21.97 -0.64 -29.88
C ASN A 44 21.32 -1.47 -31.01
N GLY A 45 20.61 -0.81 -31.93
CA GLY A 45 19.91 -1.48 -33.03
C GLY A 45 18.62 -2.18 -32.63
N ASN A 46 18.10 -3.02 -33.53
CA ASN A 46 16.77 -3.63 -33.41
C ASN A 46 16.82 -5.15 -33.54
N VAL A 47 15.95 -5.86 -32.81
CA VAL A 47 15.61 -7.26 -33.06
C VAL A 47 14.50 -7.30 -34.10
N ILE A 48 14.73 -8.01 -35.21
CA ILE A 48 13.76 -8.21 -36.28
C ILE A 48 13.20 -9.64 -36.18
N MET A 49 11.89 -9.77 -36.01
CA MET A 49 11.18 -11.04 -35.89
C MET A 49 10.32 -11.28 -37.14
N PRO A 50 10.79 -12.05 -38.14
CA PRO A 50 10.06 -12.27 -39.38
C PRO A 50 8.83 -13.16 -39.16
N LEU A 51 7.67 -12.74 -39.69
CA LEU A 51 6.44 -13.52 -39.64
C LEU A 51 6.50 -14.65 -40.69
N GLN A 52 6.14 -15.87 -40.28
CA GLN A 52 6.09 -17.01 -41.18
C GLN A 52 4.78 -17.03 -41.98
N PRO A 53 4.72 -17.65 -43.18
CA PRO A 53 3.49 -17.71 -43.97
C PRO A 53 2.29 -18.37 -43.29
N ASP A 54 2.52 -19.18 -42.26
CA ASP A 54 1.50 -19.83 -41.42
C ASP A 54 1.18 -19.07 -40.12
N ASP A 55 1.72 -17.86 -39.95
CA ASP A 55 1.43 -16.96 -38.84
C ASP A 55 0.10 -16.20 -39.06
N PRO A 56 -0.79 -16.08 -38.04
CA PRO A 56 -2.04 -15.34 -38.16
C PRO A 56 -1.89 -13.85 -38.53
N LEU A 57 -0.74 -13.25 -38.22
CA LEU A 57 -0.43 -11.84 -38.52
C LEU A 57 0.19 -11.66 -39.92
N PHE A 58 0.56 -12.76 -40.59
CA PHE A 58 1.17 -12.70 -41.91
C PHE A 58 0.16 -12.31 -42.99
N VAL A 59 0.49 -11.28 -43.77
CA VAL A 59 -0.31 -10.83 -44.91
C VAL A 59 0.48 -11.05 -46.21
N PRO A 60 0.07 -11.97 -47.09
CA PRO A 60 0.80 -12.27 -48.33
C PRO A 60 1.11 -11.02 -49.17
N GLY A 61 2.40 -10.81 -49.45
CA GLY A 61 2.88 -9.66 -50.25
C GLY A 61 3.03 -8.33 -49.50
N ALA A 62 2.67 -8.27 -48.21
CA ALA A 62 2.88 -7.07 -47.40
C ALA A 62 4.37 -6.83 -47.11
N SER A 63 4.77 -5.56 -47.13
CA SER A 63 6.13 -5.13 -46.75
C SER A 63 6.37 -5.11 -45.24
N THR A 64 5.35 -5.41 -44.44
CA THR A 64 5.34 -5.35 -42.96
C THR A 64 5.23 -6.73 -42.33
N ASN A 65 5.64 -7.81 -43.03
CA ASN A 65 5.62 -9.19 -42.50
C ASN A 65 6.77 -9.46 -41.52
N PHE A 66 6.98 -8.57 -40.57
CA PHE A 66 7.96 -8.69 -39.49
C PHE A 66 7.52 -7.81 -38.32
N MET A 67 7.94 -8.19 -37.13
CA MET A 67 7.87 -7.36 -35.93
C MET A 67 9.26 -6.80 -35.61
N VAL A 68 9.29 -5.64 -34.95
CA VAL A 68 10.53 -4.97 -34.55
C VAL A 68 10.48 -4.66 -33.07
N MET A 69 11.57 -4.96 -32.37
CA MET A 69 11.77 -4.54 -30.99
C MET A 69 13.13 -3.82 -30.89
N ALA A 70 13.13 -2.58 -30.40
CA ALA A 70 14.37 -1.86 -30.11
C ALA A 70 15.08 -2.54 -28.91
N ARG A 71 16.40 -2.74 -29.04
CA ARG A 71 17.23 -3.25 -27.92
C ARG A 71 17.36 -2.18 -26.83
N ALA A 72 17.65 -2.62 -25.61
CA ALA A 72 18.02 -1.70 -24.54
C ALA A 72 19.30 -0.94 -24.91
N THR A 73 19.42 0.28 -24.40
CA THR A 73 20.61 1.10 -24.57
C THR A 73 21.80 0.47 -23.86
N MET A 74 22.92 0.31 -24.58
CA MET A 74 24.17 -0.19 -24.04
C MET A 74 24.94 0.90 -23.32
N LEU A 75 25.60 0.55 -22.22
CA LEU A 75 26.51 1.44 -21.53
C LEU A 75 27.96 1.21 -22.01
N PRO A 76 28.76 2.28 -22.17
CA PRO A 76 30.15 2.14 -22.56
C PRO A 76 30.95 1.42 -21.47
N GLY A 77 31.90 0.60 -21.90
CA GLY A 77 32.86 -0.05 -21.01
C GLY A 77 33.88 0.91 -20.41
N PRO A 78 34.92 0.40 -19.72
CA PRO A 78 36.05 1.18 -19.23
C PRO A 78 36.73 2.08 -20.27
N ASP A 79 36.61 1.79 -21.57
CA ASP A 79 37.15 2.62 -22.64
C ASP A 79 36.30 3.86 -22.99
N GLY A 80 35.07 3.95 -22.46
CA GLY A 80 34.14 5.06 -22.69
C GLY A 80 33.49 5.06 -24.07
N ILE A 81 33.60 3.98 -24.85
CA ILE A 81 33.06 3.86 -26.20
C ILE A 81 31.97 2.77 -26.20
N VAL A 82 30.85 3.04 -26.87
CA VAL A 82 29.79 2.03 -27.09
C VAL A 82 30.05 1.29 -28.40
N GLY A 83 29.89 -0.04 -28.38
CA GLY A 83 30.04 -0.94 -29.52
C GLY A 83 31.34 -1.76 -29.48
N THR A 84 32.03 -1.81 -28.34
CA THR A 84 33.26 -2.57 -28.12
C THR A 84 32.99 -3.81 -27.26
N ALA A 85 33.99 -4.70 -27.14
CA ALA A 85 33.81 -5.97 -26.43
C ALA A 85 33.71 -5.82 -24.91
N ASP A 86 33.99 -4.63 -24.38
CA ASP A 86 33.93 -4.28 -22.96
C ASP A 86 32.66 -3.50 -22.59
N ASP A 87 31.73 -3.29 -23.54
CA ASP A 87 30.43 -2.68 -23.26
C ASP A 87 29.74 -3.38 -22.08
N ILE A 88 29.07 -2.59 -21.25
CA ILE A 88 28.28 -3.11 -20.13
C ILE A 88 26.89 -3.43 -20.67
N HIS A 89 26.51 -4.71 -20.61
CA HIS A 89 25.22 -5.25 -21.06
C HIS A 89 24.10 -5.10 -20.02
N ASP A 90 24.25 -4.16 -19.08
CA ASP A 90 23.22 -3.81 -18.11
C ASP A 90 22.39 -2.65 -18.64
N SER A 91 21.09 -2.69 -18.39
CA SER A 91 20.16 -1.63 -18.76
C SER A 91 20.08 -0.55 -17.68
N VAL A 92 20.00 0.71 -18.09
CA VAL A 92 19.69 1.81 -17.16
C VAL A 92 18.20 1.80 -16.85
N ASN A 93 17.88 1.71 -15.57
CA ASN A 93 16.54 1.95 -15.07
C ASN A 93 16.32 3.46 -14.91
N GLN A 94 15.34 4.01 -15.62
CA GLN A 94 14.95 5.42 -15.54
C GLN A 94 14.01 5.70 -14.36
N THR A 95 13.39 4.65 -13.82
CA THR A 95 12.53 4.72 -12.64
C THR A 95 13.36 4.51 -11.38
N THR A 96 12.97 5.14 -10.26
CA THR A 96 13.55 4.79 -8.97
C THR A 96 13.18 3.33 -8.65
N PRO A 97 14.14 2.49 -8.20
CA PRO A 97 13.86 1.06 -8.00
C PRO A 97 13.01 0.80 -6.75
N TRP A 98 12.61 1.82 -6.01
CA TRP A 98 11.94 1.71 -4.72
C TRP A 98 10.42 1.69 -4.88
N VAL A 99 9.74 1.11 -3.90
CA VAL A 99 8.28 1.24 -3.76
C VAL A 99 7.97 2.62 -3.17
N ASP A 100 8.23 3.69 -3.93
CA ASP A 100 8.18 5.10 -3.48
C ASP A 100 7.09 5.93 -4.18
N GLN A 101 6.17 5.24 -4.86
CA GLN A 101 5.05 5.83 -5.56
C GLN A 101 5.45 6.86 -6.64
N ASN A 102 6.61 6.69 -7.27
CA ASN A 102 7.05 7.52 -8.39
C ASN A 102 6.05 7.51 -9.58
N GLN A 103 5.11 6.58 -9.65
CA GLN A 103 4.04 6.57 -10.64
C GLN A 103 3.09 7.77 -10.49
N THR A 104 3.01 8.35 -9.28
CA THR A 104 2.32 9.62 -9.00
C THR A 104 3.32 10.78 -8.99
N TYR A 105 4.50 10.58 -8.41
CA TYR A 105 5.43 11.67 -8.08
C TYR A 105 6.68 11.77 -8.94
N THR A 106 6.81 10.99 -10.01
CA THR A 106 7.96 10.88 -10.94
C THR A 106 9.30 10.54 -10.29
N SER A 107 10.20 9.99 -11.10
CA SER A 107 11.57 9.64 -10.72
C SER A 107 12.57 10.80 -10.90
N HIS A 108 12.11 11.99 -11.31
CA HIS A 108 12.98 13.15 -11.52
C HIS A 108 12.44 14.43 -10.86
N PRO A 109 13.19 15.12 -9.97
CA PRO A 109 12.73 16.32 -9.27
C PRO A 109 12.21 17.45 -10.18
N SER A 110 12.85 17.67 -11.33
CA SER A 110 12.39 18.68 -12.30
C SER A 110 11.06 18.33 -12.97
N HIS A 111 10.71 17.04 -13.12
CA HIS A 111 9.41 16.64 -13.67
C HIS A 111 8.29 16.98 -12.67
N GLN A 112 8.56 16.83 -11.36
CA GLN A 112 7.59 17.16 -10.31
C GLN A 112 7.10 18.61 -10.38
N VAL A 113 7.96 19.53 -10.84
CA VAL A 113 7.58 20.93 -11.01
C VAL A 113 6.39 21.09 -11.94
N PHE A 114 6.23 20.23 -12.96
CA PHE A 114 5.11 20.32 -13.90
C PHE A 114 3.87 19.52 -13.46
N LEU A 115 4.06 18.54 -12.55
CA LEU A 115 2.99 17.70 -11.99
C LEU A 115 2.30 18.33 -10.77
N ARG A 116 2.95 19.26 -10.06
CA ARG A 116 2.38 19.97 -8.90
C ARG A 116 1.43 21.08 -9.32
N GLN A 117 0.46 21.39 -8.47
CA GLN A 117 -0.46 22.50 -8.68
C GLN A 117 0.09 23.80 -8.08
N TYR A 118 -0.10 24.92 -8.80
CA TYR A 118 0.36 26.24 -8.39
C TYR A 118 -0.72 27.30 -8.45
N GLU A 119 -0.74 28.15 -7.42
CA GLU A 119 -1.51 29.37 -7.38
C GLU A 119 -0.62 30.62 -7.55
N MET A 120 -1.20 31.67 -8.14
CA MET A 120 -0.51 32.97 -8.24
C MET A 120 -0.85 33.80 -7.01
N VAL A 121 0.14 34.03 -6.16
CA VAL A 121 -0.05 34.78 -4.92
C VAL A 121 0.63 36.14 -5.03
N LEU A 122 -0.10 37.19 -4.65
CA LEU A 122 0.45 38.53 -4.54
C LEU A 122 1.39 38.59 -3.35
N ASN A 123 2.65 38.92 -3.57
CA ASN A 123 3.56 39.26 -2.48
C ASN A 123 3.29 40.71 -2.05
N PRO A 124 2.76 40.95 -0.83
CA PRO A 124 2.41 42.30 -0.39
C PRO A 124 3.64 43.19 -0.16
N ALA A 125 4.82 42.62 0.07
CA ALA A 125 6.05 43.38 0.27
C ALA A 125 6.63 43.93 -1.04
N THR A 126 6.49 43.21 -2.15
CA THR A 126 7.05 43.60 -3.46
C THR A 126 5.98 44.12 -4.42
N GLY A 127 4.70 43.84 -4.17
CA GLY A 127 3.60 44.14 -5.08
C GLY A 127 3.59 43.28 -6.34
N THR A 128 4.43 42.25 -6.41
CA THR A 128 4.54 41.32 -7.54
C THR A 128 3.85 40.01 -7.23
N THR A 129 3.26 39.37 -8.23
CA THR A 129 2.68 38.03 -8.13
C THR A 129 3.74 36.98 -8.42
N ARG A 130 3.75 35.88 -7.66
CA ARG A 130 4.64 34.74 -7.86
C ARG A 130 3.87 33.41 -7.74
N PRO A 131 4.31 32.33 -8.39
CA PRO A 131 3.75 31.01 -8.16
C PRO A 131 4.13 30.51 -6.76
N LEU A 132 3.16 29.94 -6.05
CA LEU A 132 3.39 29.13 -4.85
C LEU A 132 2.67 27.79 -5.04
N PRO A 133 3.28 26.66 -4.60
CA PRO A 133 2.57 25.39 -4.58
C PRO A 133 1.41 25.51 -3.57
N ASP A 134 0.26 24.94 -3.88
CA ASP A 134 -0.87 24.86 -2.94
C ASP A 134 -0.85 23.55 -2.12
N GLY A 135 0.07 22.64 -2.46
CA GLY A 135 0.23 21.34 -1.83
C GLY A 135 -0.33 20.17 -2.63
N LYS A 136 -1.04 20.42 -3.74
CA LYS A 136 -1.69 19.37 -4.55
C LYS A 136 -0.81 18.88 -5.70
N VAL A 137 -1.09 17.66 -6.16
CA VAL A 137 -0.81 17.26 -7.55
C VAL A 137 -1.89 17.86 -8.47
N LEU A 138 -1.53 18.19 -9.71
CA LEU A 138 -2.35 19.00 -10.62
C LEU A 138 -3.71 18.36 -10.92
N ASP A 139 -4.78 18.95 -10.40
CA ASP A 139 -6.14 18.56 -10.73
C ASP A 139 -6.52 19.02 -12.14
N GLY A 140 -7.14 18.12 -12.89
CA GLY A 140 -7.74 18.39 -14.19
C GLY A 140 -9.24 18.62 -14.13
N GLY A 141 -9.93 18.31 -15.24
CA GLY A 141 -11.39 18.42 -15.35
C GLY A 141 -12.21 17.37 -14.56
N PHE A 142 -13.52 17.34 -14.80
CA PHE A 142 -14.47 16.32 -14.29
C PHE A 142 -14.56 16.20 -12.75
N CYS A 143 -14.31 17.30 -12.04
CA CYS A 143 -14.35 17.34 -10.58
C CYS A 143 -15.73 17.09 -9.97
N SER A 144 -15.75 16.38 -8.83
CA SER A 144 -16.91 16.24 -7.95
C SER A 144 -16.50 16.34 -6.48
N PRO A 145 -17.32 16.91 -5.58
CA PRO A 145 -17.02 16.93 -4.14
C PRO A 145 -16.91 15.52 -3.55
N ARG A 146 -15.98 15.30 -2.61
CA ARG A 146 -15.78 13.99 -1.94
C ARG A 146 -16.84 13.67 -0.88
N GLY A 147 -17.52 14.68 -0.35
CA GLY A 147 -18.52 14.49 0.71
C GLY A 147 -17.96 14.54 2.14
N THR A 148 -16.67 14.82 2.32
CA THR A 148 -15.99 14.98 3.63
C THR A 148 -16.41 16.23 4.40
N GLY A 149 -17.10 17.17 3.74
CA GLY A 149 -17.42 18.49 4.31
C GLY A 149 -16.25 19.48 4.33
N ILE A 150 -15.05 19.05 3.90
CA ILE A 150 -13.86 19.90 3.80
C ILE A 150 -13.98 20.81 2.58
N PRO A 151 -13.92 22.15 2.74
CA PRO A 151 -14.00 23.06 1.60
C PRO A 151 -12.85 22.86 0.61
N GLY A 152 -13.17 22.57 -0.65
CA GLY A 152 -12.17 22.40 -1.71
C GLY A 152 -11.70 20.96 -1.93
N ASP A 153 -12.12 20.02 -1.07
CA ASP A 153 -11.84 18.59 -1.25
C ASP A 153 -12.73 18.00 -2.36
N GLN A 154 -12.12 17.87 -3.53
CA GLN A 154 -12.73 17.38 -4.75
C GLN A 154 -11.95 16.18 -5.29
N ILE A 155 -12.67 15.28 -5.94
CA ILE A 155 -12.10 14.24 -6.78
C ILE A 155 -12.19 14.74 -8.22
N CYS A 156 -11.06 15.14 -8.77
CA CYS A 156 -10.88 15.59 -10.15
C CYS A 156 -10.12 14.55 -10.96
N ASN A 157 -10.22 14.59 -12.29
CA ASN A 157 -9.31 13.82 -13.12
C ASN A 157 -7.86 14.25 -12.86
N ILE A 158 -6.91 13.36 -13.10
CA ILE A 158 -5.50 13.71 -13.23
C ILE A 158 -5.36 14.83 -14.29
N GLY A 159 -4.50 15.81 -14.03
CA GLY A 159 -4.17 16.86 -15.00
C GLY A 159 -3.69 16.28 -16.32
N ASN A 160 -4.25 16.75 -17.43
CA ASN A 160 -3.85 16.31 -18.78
C ASN A 160 -2.77 17.21 -19.40
N TRP A 161 -2.22 16.80 -20.54
CA TRP A 161 -1.14 17.55 -21.19
C TRP A 161 -1.53 18.99 -21.56
N GLY A 162 -2.79 19.21 -21.95
CA GLY A 162 -3.31 20.56 -22.21
C GLY A 162 -3.26 21.44 -20.96
N GLU A 163 -3.66 20.90 -19.80
CA GLU A 163 -3.65 21.58 -18.51
C GLU A 163 -2.24 21.83 -17.99
N VAL A 164 -1.31 20.87 -18.17
CA VAL A 164 0.11 21.04 -17.85
C VAL A 164 0.73 22.19 -18.64
N LYS A 165 0.50 22.25 -19.96
CA LYS A 165 0.95 23.38 -20.79
C LYS A 165 0.35 24.71 -20.34
N ALA A 166 -0.95 24.73 -20.02
CA ALA A 166 -1.64 25.93 -19.56
C ALA A 166 -1.09 26.44 -18.22
N GLN A 167 -0.83 25.55 -17.26
CA GLN A 167 -0.20 25.88 -15.99
C GLN A 167 1.25 26.35 -16.18
N ALA A 168 2.03 25.64 -17.00
CA ALA A 168 3.42 26.01 -17.27
C ALA A 168 3.51 27.44 -17.82
N SER A 169 2.65 27.80 -18.77
CA SER A 169 2.57 29.16 -19.32
C SER A 169 2.15 30.20 -18.27
N THR A 170 1.01 29.97 -17.61
CA THR A 170 0.34 31.03 -16.83
C THR A 170 0.84 31.16 -15.39
N LYS A 171 1.39 30.09 -14.81
CA LYS A 171 1.86 30.03 -13.42
C LYS A 171 3.38 29.99 -13.35
N LEU A 172 4.00 29.10 -14.12
CA LEU A 172 5.45 28.89 -14.10
C LEU A 172 6.21 29.83 -15.05
N GLY A 173 5.52 30.44 -16.01
CA GLY A 173 6.10 31.35 -16.98
C GLY A 173 6.99 30.65 -18.03
N ILE A 174 6.71 29.39 -18.34
CA ILE A 174 7.46 28.54 -19.30
C ILE A 174 6.52 28.11 -20.43
N HIS A 175 6.94 28.33 -21.67
CA HIS A 175 6.18 27.91 -22.86
C HIS A 175 6.57 26.49 -23.27
N LEU A 176 5.77 25.50 -22.85
CA LEU A 176 5.87 24.11 -23.31
C LEU A 176 5.15 23.94 -24.66
N VAL A 177 5.78 23.19 -25.58
CA VAL A 177 5.24 22.78 -26.88
C VAL A 177 5.06 21.26 -26.95
N ASP A 178 4.29 20.77 -27.92
CA ASP A 178 3.91 19.34 -27.97
C ASP A 178 5.09 18.36 -28.04
N THR A 179 6.23 18.75 -28.62
CA THR A 179 7.40 17.88 -28.65
C THR A 179 8.08 17.71 -27.30
N ASP A 180 7.77 18.58 -26.32
CA ASP A 180 8.36 18.51 -24.98
C ASP A 180 7.82 17.32 -24.16
N ILE A 181 6.77 16.64 -24.64
CA ILE A 181 6.26 15.40 -24.01
C ILE A 181 7.34 14.30 -23.93
N PHE A 182 8.33 14.32 -24.83
CA PHE A 182 9.38 13.31 -24.84
C PHE A 182 10.55 13.67 -23.93
N ASP A 183 10.73 14.95 -23.59
CA ASP A 183 11.80 15.40 -22.71
C ASP A 183 11.57 16.86 -22.30
N VAL A 184 11.01 17.09 -21.12
CA VAL A 184 10.76 18.43 -20.59
C VAL A 184 12.06 19.14 -20.20
N PRO A 185 12.10 20.49 -20.19
CA PRO A 185 13.31 21.22 -19.85
C PRO A 185 13.68 21.05 -18.37
N LEU A 186 14.99 21.05 -18.09
CA LEU A 186 15.53 20.97 -16.74
C LEU A 186 15.28 22.29 -15.99
N VAL A 187 14.52 22.21 -14.92
CA VAL A 187 14.28 23.27 -13.93
C VAL A 187 15.22 23.07 -12.76
N LEU A 188 15.77 24.16 -12.22
CA LEU A 188 16.55 24.13 -10.99
C LEU A 188 15.65 23.82 -9.79
N THR A 189 15.86 22.67 -9.17
CA THR A 189 15.12 22.21 -7.97
C THR A 189 16.06 21.79 -6.85
N ASP A 190 15.53 21.58 -5.65
CA ASP A 190 16.17 20.67 -4.67
C ASP A 190 15.84 19.19 -4.98
N PRO A 191 16.44 18.23 -4.22
CA PRO A 191 16.17 16.81 -4.43
C PRO A 191 14.71 16.38 -4.22
N TYR A 192 13.88 17.21 -3.57
CA TYR A 192 12.50 16.90 -3.27
C TYR A 192 11.52 17.51 -4.28
N GLY A 193 11.99 18.08 -5.39
CA GLY A 193 11.15 18.63 -6.46
C GLY A 193 10.66 20.05 -6.24
N HIS A 194 11.08 20.72 -5.16
CA HIS A 194 10.77 22.13 -4.96
C HIS A 194 11.70 22.99 -5.82
N PHE A 195 11.12 23.76 -6.75
CA PHE A 195 11.92 24.63 -7.63
C PHE A 195 12.59 25.73 -6.82
N LYS A 196 13.81 26.11 -7.22
CA LYS A 196 14.51 27.24 -6.62
C LYS A 196 14.07 28.54 -7.32
N PRO A 197 13.37 29.44 -6.62
CA PRO A 197 12.83 30.64 -7.23
C PRO A 197 13.94 31.59 -7.67
N GLY A 198 13.76 32.21 -8.84
CA GLY A 198 14.59 33.30 -9.31
C GLY A 198 14.28 34.64 -8.60
N ALA A 199 14.79 35.73 -9.17
CA ALA A 199 14.68 37.05 -8.55
C ALA A 199 13.24 37.58 -8.49
N HIS A 200 12.37 37.11 -9.40
CA HIS A 200 10.96 37.47 -9.48
C HIS A 200 10.04 36.41 -8.86
N GLY A 201 10.60 35.30 -8.37
CA GLY A 201 9.88 34.22 -7.70
C GLY A 201 9.41 33.10 -8.62
N PHE A 202 9.84 33.08 -9.88
CA PHE A 202 9.46 32.05 -10.86
C PHE A 202 10.53 30.94 -10.94
N PRO A 203 10.19 29.74 -11.43
CA PRO A 203 11.16 28.68 -11.66
C PRO A 203 12.24 29.09 -12.67
N GLN A 204 13.42 28.50 -12.54
CA GLN A 204 14.57 28.81 -13.38
C GLN A 204 14.97 27.60 -14.23
N LEU A 205 14.92 27.75 -15.55
CA LEU A 205 15.44 26.79 -16.52
C LEU A 205 16.97 26.77 -16.48
N VAL A 206 17.55 25.57 -16.56
CA VAL A 206 18.98 25.37 -16.66
C VAL A 206 19.38 25.36 -18.14
N ILE A 207 20.21 26.32 -18.55
CA ILE A 207 20.59 26.55 -19.95
C ILE A 207 22.11 26.66 -20.12
N GLY A 208 22.62 26.34 -21.30
CA GLY A 208 24.05 26.41 -21.63
C GLY A 208 24.77 25.05 -21.48
N PRO A 209 26.11 25.02 -21.54
CA PRO A 209 26.86 23.77 -21.44
C PRO A 209 26.68 23.11 -20.08
N ALA A 210 26.47 21.78 -20.03
CA ALA A 210 26.29 21.03 -18.79
C ALA A 210 27.42 21.23 -17.75
N ALA A 211 28.65 21.48 -18.19
CA ALA A 211 29.78 21.75 -17.31
C ALA A 211 29.75 23.13 -16.64
N THR A 212 29.06 24.12 -17.23
CA THR A 212 28.96 25.50 -16.73
C THR A 212 27.58 26.08 -17.09
N PRO A 213 26.50 25.59 -16.46
CA PRO A 213 25.16 26.04 -16.80
C PRO A 213 24.90 27.48 -16.31
N THR A 214 23.97 28.15 -16.97
CA THR A 214 23.36 29.43 -16.57
C THR A 214 21.87 29.24 -16.36
N LEU A 215 21.21 30.21 -15.71
CA LEU A 215 19.80 30.11 -15.33
C LEU A 215 18.95 31.14 -16.09
N LEU A 216 17.80 30.69 -16.60
CA LEU A 216 16.78 31.54 -17.21
C LEU A 216 15.48 31.43 -16.39
N GLU A 217 15.11 32.51 -15.72
CA GLU A 217 13.86 32.58 -14.96
C GLU A 217 12.64 32.64 -15.90
N GLY A 218 11.56 31.95 -15.53
CA GLY A 218 10.27 32.03 -16.22
C GLY A 218 9.63 33.41 -16.14
N ASP A 219 8.81 33.73 -17.14
CA ASP A 219 8.08 35.00 -17.23
C ASP A 219 6.72 34.77 -17.91
N PRO A 220 5.60 34.76 -17.16
CA PRO A 220 4.27 34.53 -17.71
C PRO A 220 3.79 35.66 -18.64
N THR A 221 4.49 36.80 -18.70
CA THR A 221 4.17 37.90 -19.62
C THR A 221 4.93 37.82 -20.94
N ALA A 222 5.96 36.97 -21.03
CA ALA A 222 6.74 36.76 -22.23
C ALA A 222 5.91 36.11 -23.36
N ASN A 223 6.37 36.32 -24.59
CA ASN A 223 5.78 35.73 -25.81
C ASN A 223 4.25 35.94 -25.94
N GLY A 224 3.76 37.10 -25.49
CA GLY A 224 2.33 37.41 -25.55
C GLY A 224 1.49 36.68 -24.51
N GLY A 225 2.09 36.30 -23.38
CA GLY A 225 1.39 35.59 -22.30
C GLY A 225 1.54 34.07 -22.33
N LEU A 226 2.49 33.54 -23.10
CA LEU A 226 2.71 32.10 -23.26
C LEU A 226 3.84 31.56 -22.36
N GLY A 227 4.57 32.44 -21.67
CA GLY A 227 5.80 32.07 -20.97
C GLY A 227 7.05 32.25 -21.84
N VAL A 228 8.23 32.07 -21.25
CA VAL A 228 9.50 32.11 -21.99
C VAL A 228 9.61 30.89 -22.90
N ASN A 229 10.12 31.10 -24.12
CA ASN A 229 10.39 29.97 -25.03
C ASN A 229 11.59 29.19 -24.50
N ILE A 230 11.51 27.86 -24.55
CA ILE A 230 12.62 26.99 -24.21
C ILE A 230 13.75 27.21 -25.22
N PRO A 231 14.91 27.73 -24.81
CA PRO A 231 16.02 27.95 -25.74
C PRO A 231 16.59 26.62 -26.22
N ALA A 232 17.15 26.57 -27.43
CA ALA A 232 17.86 25.38 -27.93
C ALA A 232 19.10 24.99 -27.08
N THR A 233 19.53 25.87 -26.17
CA THR A 233 20.59 25.59 -25.20
C THR A 233 20.06 25.09 -23.85
N ALA A 234 18.75 24.90 -23.70
CA ALA A 234 18.20 24.30 -22.49
C ALA A 234 18.76 22.90 -22.30
N LEU A 235 19.12 22.59 -21.06
CA LEU A 235 19.31 21.21 -20.66
C LEU A 235 17.92 20.61 -20.43
N HIS A 236 17.81 19.33 -20.68
CA HIS A 236 16.58 18.59 -20.49
C HIS A 236 16.81 17.44 -19.52
N THR A 237 15.74 16.84 -19.07
CA THR A 237 15.78 15.77 -18.08
C THR A 237 16.32 14.45 -18.61
N ASN A 238 16.29 14.25 -19.94
CA ASN A 238 16.51 12.96 -20.60
C ASN A 238 15.61 11.85 -20.04
N HIS A 239 14.42 12.24 -19.55
CA HIS A 239 13.42 11.33 -19.01
C HIS A 239 12.11 11.64 -19.73
N GLN A 240 11.50 10.62 -20.32
CA GLN A 240 10.31 10.80 -21.15
C GLN A 240 9.08 11.10 -20.29
N PHE A 241 8.42 12.22 -20.55
CA PHE A 241 7.31 12.73 -19.71
C PHE A 241 5.97 12.05 -20.04
N LEU A 242 5.72 11.76 -21.32
CA LEU A 242 4.64 10.88 -21.79
C LEU A 242 5.20 9.90 -22.83
N ASN A 243 5.02 8.60 -22.57
CA ASN A 243 5.46 7.50 -23.43
C ASN A 243 4.30 6.91 -24.21
N ASP A 244 3.22 6.59 -23.51
CA ASP A 244 2.09 5.85 -24.07
C ASP A 244 1.04 6.83 -24.60
N VAL A 245 1.34 7.37 -25.77
CA VAL A 245 0.50 8.31 -26.51
C VAL A 245 -0.16 7.60 -27.69
N ALA A 246 -1.44 7.88 -27.93
CA ALA A 246 -2.16 7.38 -29.10
C ALA A 246 -1.38 7.67 -30.40
N HIS A 247 -1.18 6.67 -31.26
CA HIS A 247 -0.32 6.77 -32.44
C HIS A 247 -0.61 7.99 -33.35
N ASN A 248 -1.87 8.36 -33.50
CA ASN A 248 -2.28 9.51 -34.30
C ASN A 248 -2.09 10.86 -33.59
N ALA A 249 -1.84 10.86 -32.28
CA ALA A 249 -1.58 12.05 -31.47
C ALA A 249 -0.08 12.30 -31.23
N VAL A 250 0.80 11.35 -31.61
CA VAL A 250 2.25 11.46 -31.39
C VAL A 250 2.85 12.57 -32.28
N PRO A 251 3.37 13.67 -31.71
CA PRO A 251 4.09 14.67 -32.49
C PRO A 251 5.40 14.04 -33.00
N SER A 252 5.71 14.22 -34.28
CA SER A 252 6.92 13.67 -34.91
C SER A 252 7.53 14.62 -35.92
N PRO A 253 8.85 14.57 -36.17
CA PRO A 253 9.50 15.42 -37.17
C PRO A 253 8.82 15.32 -38.55
N GLY A 254 8.32 16.45 -39.04
CA GLY A 254 7.62 16.53 -40.33
C GLY A 254 6.08 16.42 -40.24
N LEU A 255 5.53 16.17 -39.06
CA LEU A 255 4.10 16.32 -38.79
C LEU A 255 3.80 17.71 -38.20
N VAL A 256 2.58 18.19 -38.41
CA VAL A 256 2.03 19.42 -37.79
C VAL A 256 0.72 19.09 -37.08
N PRO A 257 0.27 19.90 -36.09
CA PRO A 257 -1.09 19.80 -35.58
C PRO A 257 -2.09 19.79 -36.73
N ASP A 258 -3.17 19.02 -36.57
CA ASP A 258 -4.24 19.07 -37.55
C ASP A 258 -5.01 20.39 -37.45
N ALA A 259 -5.99 20.58 -38.33
CA ALA A 259 -6.62 21.89 -38.53
C ALA A 259 -7.94 22.04 -37.78
N ASP A 260 -8.47 20.96 -37.20
CA ASP A 260 -9.76 20.99 -36.53
C ASP A 260 -9.59 21.08 -35.01
N THR A 261 -10.62 20.69 -34.26
CA THR A 261 -10.62 20.76 -32.80
C THR A 261 -11.32 19.53 -32.22
N VAL A 262 -11.26 18.41 -32.94
CA VAL A 262 -12.07 17.22 -32.71
C VAL A 262 -11.15 16.01 -32.63
N ILE A 263 -11.23 15.30 -31.51
CA ILE A 263 -10.53 14.04 -31.31
C ILE A 263 -10.93 13.02 -32.39
N CYS A 264 -9.94 12.60 -33.17
CA CYS A 264 -10.00 11.55 -34.17
C CYS A 264 -9.73 10.19 -33.52
N ASP A 265 -10.75 9.33 -33.46
CA ASP A 265 -10.59 7.93 -33.13
C ASP A 265 -10.42 7.10 -34.41
N PHE A 266 -9.17 6.88 -34.82
CA PHE A 266 -8.83 6.15 -36.05
C PHE A 266 -9.35 4.70 -36.06
N ARG A 267 -9.66 4.12 -34.88
CA ARG A 267 -10.18 2.75 -34.76
C ARG A 267 -11.64 2.66 -35.17
N THR A 268 -12.38 3.77 -35.08
CA THR A 268 -13.78 3.87 -35.48
C THR A 268 -13.97 4.63 -36.79
N VAL A 269 -13.10 5.60 -37.07
CA VAL A 269 -13.14 6.43 -38.29
C VAL A 269 -11.75 6.47 -38.95
N PRO A 270 -11.43 5.54 -39.87
CA PRO A 270 -10.07 5.40 -40.43
C PRO A 270 -9.53 6.59 -41.25
N SER A 271 -10.36 7.61 -41.51
CA SER A 271 -10.01 8.76 -42.35
C SER A 271 -10.29 10.11 -41.68
N CYS A 272 -10.42 10.17 -40.35
CA CYS A 272 -10.63 11.44 -39.67
C CYS A 272 -9.38 12.32 -39.63
N GLN A 273 -8.17 11.77 -39.83
CA GLN A 273 -6.93 12.51 -39.80
C GLN A 273 -6.33 12.74 -41.19
N ALA A 274 -5.88 13.97 -41.45
CA ALA A 274 -5.22 14.33 -42.70
C ALA A 274 -3.77 13.78 -42.77
N PRO A 275 -3.28 13.35 -43.94
CA PRO A 275 -1.89 12.95 -44.09
C PRO A 275 -0.91 14.08 -43.73
N GLY A 276 0.11 13.77 -42.94
CA GLY A 276 1.13 14.74 -42.51
C GLY A 276 0.74 15.56 -41.28
N THR A 277 -0.35 15.21 -40.59
CA THR A 277 -0.75 15.83 -39.33
C THR A 277 -0.73 14.84 -38.16
N TYR A 278 -0.72 15.36 -36.94
CA TYR A 278 -1.06 14.64 -35.71
C TYR A 278 -2.27 15.33 -35.02
N ASP A 279 -3.01 14.60 -34.21
CA ASP A 279 -4.21 15.07 -33.51
C ASP A 279 -3.80 15.65 -32.14
N ASP A 280 -3.71 16.98 -32.06
CA ASP A 280 -3.25 17.67 -30.86
C ASP A 280 -4.33 17.78 -29.77
N GLU A 281 -5.62 17.68 -30.10
CA GLU A 281 -6.67 17.54 -29.09
C GLU A 281 -6.57 16.22 -28.34
N LEU A 282 -6.35 15.12 -29.07
CA LEU A 282 -6.15 13.82 -28.46
C LEU A 282 -4.85 13.79 -27.66
N LEU A 283 -3.78 14.42 -28.15
CA LEU A 283 -2.54 14.58 -27.37
C LEU A 283 -2.83 15.30 -26.05
N ASN A 284 -3.50 16.44 -26.11
CA ASN A 284 -3.85 17.25 -24.95
C ASN A 284 -4.76 16.51 -23.95
N ALA A 285 -5.51 15.50 -24.39
CA ALA A 285 -6.37 14.69 -23.54
C ALA A 285 -5.63 13.61 -22.73
N HIS A 286 -4.37 13.28 -23.04
CA HIS A 286 -3.62 12.29 -22.26
C HIS A 286 -3.32 12.82 -20.86
N PHE A 287 -3.60 12.01 -19.85
CA PHE A 287 -3.30 12.32 -18.45
C PHE A 287 -1.79 12.40 -18.24
N VAL A 288 -1.33 13.28 -17.37
CA VAL A 288 0.09 13.40 -17.04
C VAL A 288 0.30 12.86 -15.64
N THR A 289 0.90 11.69 -15.58
CA THR A 289 1.23 10.95 -14.36
C THR A 289 2.72 11.04 -14.06
N GLY A 290 3.15 10.57 -12.88
CA GLY A 290 4.56 10.50 -12.54
C GLY A 290 5.35 9.49 -13.38
N ASP A 291 4.68 8.44 -13.86
CA ASP A 291 5.19 7.50 -14.86
C ASP A 291 4.61 7.83 -16.25
N GLY A 292 5.46 7.87 -17.28
CA GLY A 292 5.04 8.25 -18.63
C GLY A 292 4.11 7.24 -19.34
N ARG A 293 3.88 6.06 -18.76
CA ARG A 293 3.03 4.99 -19.32
C ARG A 293 1.62 4.95 -18.70
N GLY A 294 1.26 5.90 -17.83
CA GLY A 294 -0.05 5.90 -17.14
C GLY A 294 -1.30 5.95 -18.03
N ASN A 295 -1.16 6.22 -19.33
CA ASN A 295 -2.26 6.20 -20.32
C ASN A 295 -2.31 4.91 -21.15
N GLU A 296 -1.48 3.92 -20.84
CA GLU A 296 -1.42 2.67 -21.61
C GLU A 296 -2.82 2.12 -21.81
N ASN A 297 -3.60 2.00 -20.74
CA ASN A 297 -5.03 1.67 -20.79
C ASN A 297 -5.83 2.38 -19.68
N ILE A 298 -7.15 2.54 -19.88
CA ILE A 298 -8.01 3.27 -18.94
C ILE A 298 -8.12 2.64 -17.54
N ALA A 299 -7.86 1.34 -17.40
CA ALA A 299 -7.89 0.68 -16.10
C ALA A 299 -6.61 0.98 -15.31
N LEU A 300 -5.45 1.03 -15.96
CA LEU A 300 -4.22 1.54 -15.36
C LEU A 300 -4.39 3.02 -14.94
N SER A 301 -4.95 3.87 -15.82
CA SER A 301 -5.21 5.28 -15.48
C SER A 301 -6.13 5.44 -14.27
N MET A 302 -7.04 4.48 -14.02
CA MET A 302 -7.88 4.46 -12.82
C MET A 302 -7.05 4.23 -11.55
N VAL A 303 -6.02 3.37 -11.58
CA VAL A 303 -5.14 3.17 -10.42
C VAL A 303 -4.35 4.45 -10.13
N HIS A 304 -3.82 5.12 -11.16
CA HIS A 304 -3.19 6.43 -10.97
C HIS A 304 -4.16 7.47 -10.38
N GLN A 305 -5.42 7.45 -10.82
CA GLN A 305 -6.46 8.36 -10.32
C GLN A 305 -6.74 8.17 -8.82
N LEU A 306 -6.70 6.93 -8.32
CA LEU A 306 -6.89 6.62 -6.91
C LEU A 306 -5.83 7.33 -6.04
N PHE A 307 -4.57 7.15 -6.39
CA PHE A 307 -3.45 7.74 -5.66
C PHE A 307 -3.33 9.26 -5.84
N HIS A 308 -3.70 9.78 -7.02
CA HIS A 308 -3.84 11.22 -7.26
C HIS A 308 -4.87 11.84 -6.32
N ALA A 309 -6.06 11.23 -6.27
CA ALA A 309 -7.15 11.70 -5.42
C ALA A 309 -6.81 11.56 -3.93
N GLU A 310 -6.05 10.51 -3.55
CA GLU A 310 -5.65 10.29 -2.16
C GLU A 310 -4.63 11.35 -1.68
N HIS A 311 -3.65 11.68 -2.50
CA HIS A 311 -2.70 12.76 -2.18
C HIS A 311 -3.45 14.08 -1.94
N ASN A 312 -4.32 14.47 -2.87
CA ASN A 312 -5.06 15.73 -2.76
C ASN A 312 -6.04 15.73 -1.58
N ARG A 313 -6.62 14.57 -1.22
CA ARG A 313 -7.43 14.40 0.00
C ARG A 313 -6.58 14.63 1.26
N LEU A 314 -5.42 13.98 1.35
CA LEU A 314 -4.53 14.12 2.51
C LEU A 314 -4.03 15.56 2.63
N ARG A 315 -3.77 16.26 1.53
CA ARG A 315 -3.43 17.69 1.55
C ARG A 315 -4.53 18.51 2.21
N ASP A 316 -5.78 18.33 1.78
CA ASP A 316 -6.90 19.12 2.28
C ASP A 316 -7.23 18.75 3.74
N TYR A 317 -7.08 17.48 4.10
CA TYR A 317 -7.24 16.99 5.47
C TYR A 317 -6.16 17.54 6.41
N ILE A 318 -4.88 17.49 6.02
CA ILE A 318 -3.76 18.01 6.84
C ILE A 318 -3.90 19.52 7.03
N ASP A 319 -4.27 20.26 5.98
CA ASP A 319 -4.51 21.70 6.06
C ASP A 319 -5.64 22.05 7.05
N GLN A 320 -6.66 21.20 7.15
CA GLN A 320 -7.72 21.35 8.15
C GLN A 320 -7.26 20.95 9.57
N LEU A 321 -6.44 19.92 9.69
CA LEU A 321 -5.95 19.42 10.98
C LEU A 321 -5.01 20.41 11.67
N ILE A 322 -4.07 21.01 10.93
CA ILE A 322 -3.05 21.91 11.48
C ILE A 322 -3.63 22.96 12.46
N PRO A 323 -4.64 23.76 12.10
CA PRO A 323 -5.22 24.73 13.03
C PRO A 323 -6.16 24.11 14.08
N ALA A 324 -6.59 22.86 13.91
CA ALA A 324 -7.45 22.16 14.86
C ALA A 324 -6.65 21.53 16.02
N VAL A 325 -5.44 21.03 15.75
CA VAL A 325 -4.64 20.27 16.74
C VAL A 325 -3.42 21.04 17.26
N LEU A 326 -2.93 22.05 16.54
CA LEU A 326 -1.72 22.80 16.93
C LEU A 326 -2.04 24.15 17.59
N SER A 327 -1.12 24.63 18.43
CA SER A 327 -1.20 25.96 19.01
C SER A 327 -1.00 27.06 17.95
N PRO A 328 -1.46 28.29 18.19
CA PRO A 328 -1.27 29.41 17.25
C PRO A 328 0.20 29.67 16.87
N THR A 329 1.15 29.38 17.77
CA THR A 329 2.59 29.56 17.51
C THR A 329 3.11 28.50 16.55
N GLU A 330 2.68 27.25 16.72
CA GLU A 330 3.06 26.13 15.84
C GLU A 330 2.44 26.28 14.46
N VAL A 331 1.16 26.70 14.38
CA VAL A 331 0.52 27.07 13.10
C VAL A 331 1.33 28.17 12.39
N ALA A 332 1.73 29.21 13.12
CA ALA A 332 2.57 30.26 12.55
C ALA A 332 3.95 29.73 12.10
N ALA A 333 4.53 28.77 12.82
CA ALA A 333 5.76 28.10 12.41
C ALA A 333 5.58 27.29 11.14
N TRP A 334 4.46 26.58 10.97
CA TRP A 334 4.08 25.86 9.76
C TRP A 334 3.96 26.79 8.54
N HIS A 335 3.39 27.97 8.71
CA HIS A 335 3.28 28.97 7.64
C HIS A 335 4.58 29.72 7.33
N ALA A 336 5.56 29.70 8.22
CA ALA A 336 6.84 30.36 8.00
C ALA A 336 7.66 29.64 6.91
N VAL A 337 8.39 30.41 6.11
CA VAL A 337 9.36 29.86 5.16
C VAL A 337 10.60 29.41 5.92
N ASP A 338 10.97 28.14 5.79
CA ASP A 338 12.21 27.63 6.36
C ASP A 338 13.43 28.27 5.68
N PRO A 339 14.37 28.86 6.43
CA PRO A 339 15.51 29.56 5.84
C PRO A 339 16.56 28.62 5.22
N ALA A 340 16.61 27.34 5.60
CA ALA A 340 17.60 26.39 5.10
C ALA A 340 17.14 25.72 3.80
N SER A 341 15.90 25.22 3.76
CA SER A 341 15.33 24.56 2.57
C SER A 341 14.68 25.53 1.60
N GLY A 342 14.18 26.67 2.12
CA GLY A 342 13.32 27.60 1.39
C GLY A 342 11.87 27.15 1.30
N TRP A 343 11.47 26.11 2.04
CA TRP A 343 10.13 25.54 1.99
C TRP A 343 9.13 26.44 2.72
N GLY A 344 8.05 26.79 2.03
CA GLY A 344 6.88 27.44 2.61
C GLY A 344 5.77 26.45 2.94
N TYR A 345 4.62 26.99 3.34
CA TYR A 345 3.46 26.19 3.77
C TYR A 345 3.01 25.15 2.74
N GLY A 346 2.78 25.55 1.49
CA GLY A 346 2.32 24.62 0.45
C GLY A 346 3.32 23.52 0.10
N GLU A 347 4.62 23.78 0.24
CA GLU A 347 5.64 22.74 0.06
C GLU A 347 5.58 21.72 1.20
N ARG A 348 5.42 22.20 2.44
CA ARG A 348 5.27 21.31 3.60
C ARG A 348 4.01 20.46 3.51
N LEU A 349 2.90 21.04 3.06
CA LEU A 349 1.67 20.30 2.78
C LEU A 349 1.91 19.21 1.73
N PHE A 350 2.51 19.55 0.58
CA PHE A 350 2.81 18.57 -0.47
C PHE A 350 3.64 17.39 0.07
N GLN A 351 4.72 17.68 0.80
CA GLN A 351 5.59 16.62 1.32
C GLN A 351 4.88 15.78 2.39
N ALA A 352 4.14 16.40 3.31
CA ALA A 352 3.38 15.67 4.33
C ALA A 352 2.33 14.74 3.70
N SER A 353 1.59 15.22 2.69
CA SER A 353 0.63 14.41 1.94
C SER A 353 1.32 13.29 1.16
N ARG A 354 2.44 13.59 0.48
CA ARG A 354 3.25 12.59 -0.22
C ARG A 354 3.71 11.48 0.72
N PHE A 355 4.28 11.81 1.88
CA PHE A 355 4.77 10.82 2.83
C PHE A 355 3.65 9.87 3.29
N GLY A 356 2.48 10.42 3.63
CA GLY A 356 1.30 9.62 4.00
C GLY A 356 0.85 8.69 2.87
N THR A 357 0.69 9.20 1.65
CA THR A 357 0.26 8.37 0.51
C THR A 357 1.30 7.31 0.15
N GLU A 358 2.60 7.64 0.22
CA GLU A 358 3.69 6.71 -0.08
C GLU A 358 3.75 5.55 0.92
N MET A 359 3.57 5.84 2.22
CA MET A 359 3.48 4.81 3.26
C MET A 359 2.27 3.91 3.06
N GLN A 360 1.10 4.49 2.75
CA GLN A 360 -0.08 3.70 2.40
C GLN A 360 0.19 2.81 1.18
N TYR A 361 0.81 3.36 0.13
CA TYR A 361 1.16 2.58 -1.05
C TYR A 361 2.09 1.40 -0.73
N GLN A 362 3.12 1.62 0.09
CA GLN A 362 4.03 0.55 0.53
C GLN A 362 3.29 -0.54 1.30
N HIS A 363 2.47 -0.16 2.30
CA HIS A 363 1.64 -1.11 3.04
C HIS A 363 0.78 -1.95 2.08
N LEU A 364 0.00 -1.31 1.20
CA LEU A 364 -0.88 -1.99 0.24
C LEU A 364 -0.12 -2.91 -0.73
N VAL A 365 1.07 -2.51 -1.16
CA VAL A 365 1.91 -3.32 -2.05
C VAL A 365 2.35 -4.61 -1.36
N PHE A 366 2.84 -4.53 -0.13
CA PHE A 366 3.42 -5.68 0.53
C PHE A 366 2.36 -6.54 1.20
N GLU A 367 1.46 -5.93 1.98
CA GLU A 367 0.50 -6.64 2.82
C GLU A 367 -0.68 -7.20 2.00
N GLU A 368 -1.17 -6.47 0.99
CA GLU A 368 -2.25 -6.98 0.14
C GLU A 368 -1.75 -7.60 -1.16
N PHE A 369 -1.00 -6.86 -1.98
CA PHE A 369 -0.73 -7.28 -3.36
C PHE A 369 0.33 -8.39 -3.46
N ALA A 370 1.53 -8.16 -2.92
CA ALA A 370 2.66 -9.07 -3.04
C ALA A 370 2.38 -10.39 -2.31
N ARG A 371 1.77 -10.33 -1.12
CA ARG A 371 1.37 -11.52 -0.37
C ARG A 371 0.18 -12.27 -0.97
N THR A 372 -0.63 -11.64 -1.83
CA THR A 372 -1.58 -12.37 -2.69
C THR A 372 -0.85 -13.23 -3.74
N ILE A 373 0.30 -12.78 -4.24
CA ILE A 373 1.13 -13.56 -5.18
C ILE A 373 1.92 -14.65 -4.43
N GLN A 374 2.61 -14.27 -3.35
CA GLN A 374 3.42 -15.16 -2.53
C GLN A 374 3.19 -14.83 -1.05
N PRO A 375 2.32 -15.59 -0.35
CA PRO A 375 2.02 -15.34 1.07
C PRO A 375 3.20 -15.58 2.01
N LEU A 376 4.25 -16.29 1.57
CA LEU A 376 5.43 -16.62 2.35
C LEU A 376 6.58 -15.62 2.22
N ILE A 377 6.34 -14.41 1.67
CA ILE A 377 7.32 -13.33 1.78
C ILE A 377 7.62 -13.11 3.27
N ASN A 378 8.90 -13.17 3.65
CA ASN A 378 9.29 -13.09 5.05
C ASN A 378 8.85 -11.74 5.66
N PRO A 379 8.49 -11.71 6.96
CA PRO A 379 8.26 -10.47 7.68
C PRO A 379 9.48 -9.55 7.62
N PHE A 380 9.24 -8.24 7.68
CA PHE A 380 10.28 -7.21 7.66
C PHE A 380 11.29 -7.42 8.79
N LEU A 381 12.60 -7.39 8.46
CA LEU A 381 13.68 -7.66 9.42
C LEU A 381 14.40 -6.38 9.91
N GLY A 382 13.85 -5.20 9.62
CA GLY A 382 14.47 -3.91 9.87
C GLY A 382 15.24 -3.39 8.65
N GLY A 383 15.41 -2.07 8.53
CA GLY A 383 16.04 -1.43 7.37
C GLY A 383 17.54 -1.74 7.26
N ILE A 384 17.90 -2.80 6.54
CA ILE A 384 19.28 -3.28 6.39
C ILE A 384 19.96 -2.61 5.20
N THR A 385 20.71 -1.54 5.48
CA THR A 385 21.44 -0.74 4.46
C THR A 385 22.49 -1.49 3.63
N SER A 386 22.83 -2.74 3.98
CA SER A 386 23.74 -3.58 3.19
C SER A 386 23.05 -4.40 2.10
N ILE A 387 21.70 -4.44 2.07
CA ILE A 387 20.92 -5.11 1.03
C ILE A 387 20.83 -4.19 -0.20
N ASN A 388 20.98 -4.77 -1.39
CA ASN A 388 20.83 -4.04 -2.64
C ASN A 388 19.40 -4.23 -3.17
N GLY A 389 18.58 -3.18 -3.07
CA GLY A 389 17.21 -3.14 -3.57
C GLY A 389 17.07 -2.90 -5.08
N ALA A 390 18.17 -2.82 -5.85
CA ALA A 390 18.07 -2.65 -7.30
C ALA A 390 17.25 -3.77 -7.97
N ILE A 391 16.48 -3.42 -8.99
CA ILE A 391 15.66 -4.39 -9.73
C ILE A 391 16.56 -5.33 -10.54
N ALA A 392 16.44 -6.63 -10.31
CA ALA A 392 17.16 -7.65 -11.06
C ALA A 392 16.65 -7.75 -12.51
N ALA A 393 17.56 -8.03 -13.45
CA ALA A 393 17.20 -8.17 -14.87
C ALA A 393 16.23 -9.34 -15.10
N GLU A 394 16.38 -10.44 -14.36
CA GLU A 394 15.47 -11.59 -14.36
C GLU A 394 14.06 -11.18 -13.94
N PHE A 395 13.95 -10.29 -12.95
CA PHE A 395 12.67 -9.77 -12.47
C PHE A 395 11.99 -8.91 -13.54
N ALA A 396 12.64 -7.84 -14.01
CA ALA A 396 12.08 -6.88 -14.97
C ALA A 396 11.85 -7.45 -16.39
N HIS A 397 12.76 -8.29 -16.87
CA HIS A 397 12.72 -8.76 -18.26
C HIS A 397 12.05 -10.11 -18.43
N THR A 398 11.76 -10.81 -17.34
CA THR A 398 11.13 -12.13 -17.37
C THR A 398 10.04 -12.25 -16.31
N VAL A 399 10.36 -12.35 -15.03
CA VAL A 399 9.43 -12.87 -14.02
C VAL A 399 8.21 -11.96 -13.84
N TYR A 400 8.41 -10.66 -13.68
CA TYR A 400 7.31 -9.73 -13.41
C TYR A 400 6.40 -9.46 -14.63
N ARG A 401 6.81 -9.94 -15.81
CA ARG A 401 5.97 -9.94 -17.02
C ARG A 401 4.85 -10.98 -16.97
N LEU A 402 4.68 -11.66 -15.84
CA LEU A 402 3.58 -12.57 -15.54
C LEU A 402 2.20 -11.92 -15.73
N GLY A 403 2.07 -10.60 -15.50
CA GLY A 403 0.81 -9.87 -15.62
C GLY A 403 0.20 -9.92 -17.02
N HIS A 404 1.01 -10.17 -18.06
CA HIS A 404 0.54 -10.24 -19.43
C HIS A 404 -0.40 -11.42 -19.71
N SER A 405 -0.32 -12.54 -18.97
CA SER A 405 -1.27 -13.65 -19.10
C SER A 405 -2.62 -13.31 -18.48
N MET A 406 -2.60 -12.48 -17.44
CA MET A 406 -3.76 -12.13 -16.62
C MET A 406 -4.68 -11.09 -17.30
N LEU A 407 -4.22 -10.44 -18.38
CA LEU A 407 -4.97 -9.39 -19.09
C LEU A 407 -6.23 -9.92 -19.78
N PRO A 408 -7.42 -9.33 -19.55
CA PRO A 408 -8.67 -9.82 -20.09
C PRO A 408 -8.87 -9.42 -21.57
N GLU A 409 -9.82 -10.05 -22.27
CA GLU A 409 -10.23 -9.55 -23.59
C GLU A 409 -11.16 -8.33 -23.50
N VAL A 410 -11.86 -8.16 -22.37
CA VAL A 410 -12.85 -7.11 -22.11
C VAL A 410 -12.63 -6.55 -20.72
N ILE A 411 -12.63 -5.23 -20.61
CA ILE A 411 -12.67 -4.49 -19.34
C ILE A 411 -14.15 -4.22 -19.01
N SER A 412 -14.62 -4.79 -17.91
CA SER A 412 -15.98 -4.54 -17.42
C SER A 412 -16.09 -3.18 -16.75
N ARG A 413 -17.22 -2.51 -16.95
CA ARG A 413 -17.53 -1.20 -16.36
C ARG A 413 -19.00 -1.17 -15.95
N ILE A 414 -19.25 -0.83 -14.69
CA ILE A 414 -20.58 -0.86 -14.08
C ILE A 414 -20.84 0.46 -13.36
N ASN A 415 -21.75 1.26 -13.90
CA ASN A 415 -22.17 2.53 -13.30
C ASN A 415 -22.91 2.29 -11.97
N THR A 416 -23.05 3.34 -11.15
CA THR A 416 -23.73 3.27 -9.84
C THR A 416 -25.20 2.80 -9.97
N ASP A 417 -25.85 3.05 -11.10
CA ASP A 417 -27.23 2.59 -11.37
C ASP A 417 -27.31 1.12 -11.86
N GLY A 418 -26.17 0.43 -11.92
CA GLY A 418 -26.04 -0.94 -12.43
C GLY A 418 -25.99 -1.06 -13.95
N SER A 419 -26.10 0.04 -14.70
CA SER A 419 -25.91 0.01 -16.15
C SER A 419 -24.45 -0.30 -16.51
N THR A 420 -24.25 -1.09 -17.56
CA THR A 420 -22.92 -1.53 -17.98
C THR A 420 -22.54 -0.95 -19.33
N ASN A 421 -21.24 -0.69 -19.50
CA ASN A 421 -20.68 -0.18 -20.74
C ASN A 421 -19.28 -0.77 -21.01
N ASN A 422 -19.16 -2.08 -20.90
CA ASN A 422 -17.90 -2.83 -21.10
C ASN A 422 -17.18 -2.45 -22.40
N ILE A 423 -15.85 -2.46 -22.38
CA ILE A 423 -15.00 -2.10 -23.52
C ILE A 423 -13.99 -3.22 -23.81
N ARG A 424 -13.74 -3.52 -25.09
CA ARG A 424 -12.69 -4.46 -25.47
C ARG A 424 -11.33 -3.89 -25.06
N LEU A 425 -10.42 -4.70 -24.50
CA LEU A 425 -9.10 -4.26 -24.05
C LEU A 425 -8.35 -3.49 -25.15
N LEU A 426 -8.41 -3.97 -26.39
CA LEU A 426 -7.88 -3.27 -27.57
C LEU A 426 -8.29 -1.79 -27.68
N ASN A 427 -9.56 -1.50 -27.38
CA ASN A 427 -10.14 -0.16 -27.52
C ASN A 427 -9.94 0.70 -26.27
N ALA A 428 -9.48 0.08 -25.17
CA ALA A 428 -9.10 0.78 -23.96
C ALA A 428 -7.65 1.29 -24.02
N PHE A 429 -6.81 0.75 -24.90
CA PHE A 429 -5.42 1.18 -25.04
C PHE A 429 -5.32 2.59 -25.64
N LEU A 430 -4.49 3.45 -25.03
CA LEU A 430 -4.13 4.77 -25.53
C LEU A 430 -5.37 5.61 -25.92
N SER A 431 -6.38 5.58 -25.06
CA SER A 431 -7.70 6.16 -25.34
C SER A 431 -8.25 6.93 -24.12
N PRO A 432 -7.56 7.99 -23.65
CA PRO A 432 -7.93 8.73 -22.44
C PRO A 432 -9.37 9.29 -22.49
N GLN A 433 -9.86 9.64 -23.68
CA GLN A 433 -11.24 10.08 -23.90
C GLN A 433 -12.32 9.03 -23.56
N LYS A 434 -11.94 7.75 -23.39
CA LYS A 434 -12.83 6.67 -22.96
C LYS A 434 -12.91 6.50 -21.44
N TYR A 435 -12.02 7.16 -20.69
CA TYR A 435 -11.96 7.05 -19.24
C TYR A 435 -13.27 7.50 -18.57
N ASN A 436 -13.73 8.72 -18.88
CA ASN A 436 -14.98 9.27 -18.35
C ASN A 436 -16.24 8.82 -19.11
N ASP A 437 -16.15 7.88 -20.05
CA ASP A 437 -17.32 7.42 -20.81
C ASP A 437 -18.21 6.52 -19.94
N GLY A 438 -19.40 7.00 -19.55
CA GLY A 438 -20.44 6.24 -18.84
C GLY A 438 -21.43 5.52 -19.76
N GLY A 439 -21.17 5.48 -21.06
CA GLY A 439 -22.04 4.86 -22.06
C GLY A 439 -23.39 5.60 -22.14
N PRO A 440 -24.53 4.91 -21.97
CA PRO A 440 -25.85 5.56 -22.00
C PRO A 440 -26.05 6.66 -20.96
N ALA A 441 -25.30 6.63 -19.85
CA ALA A 441 -25.33 7.67 -18.82
C ALA A 441 -24.63 8.98 -19.23
N GLY A 442 -23.86 8.96 -20.33
CA GLY A 442 -23.03 10.09 -20.77
C GLY A 442 -21.71 10.18 -19.99
N PRO A 443 -20.97 11.29 -20.14
CA PRO A 443 -19.70 11.49 -19.45
C PRO A 443 -19.85 11.53 -17.92
N LEU A 444 -19.01 10.79 -17.21
CA LEU A 444 -19.00 10.66 -15.76
C LEU A 444 -17.95 11.59 -15.12
N PRO A 445 -18.24 12.18 -13.94
CA PRO A 445 -17.21 12.77 -13.09
C PRO A 445 -16.09 11.77 -12.74
N ALA A 446 -14.91 12.26 -12.36
CA ALA A 446 -13.74 11.43 -12.07
C ALA A 446 -14.03 10.32 -11.04
N ALA A 447 -14.71 10.68 -9.94
CA ALA A 447 -15.10 9.72 -8.90
C ALA A 447 -16.01 8.60 -9.43
N ALA A 448 -16.95 8.94 -10.32
CA ALA A 448 -17.89 7.98 -10.89
C ALA A 448 -17.28 7.13 -12.01
N ALA A 449 -16.37 7.70 -12.79
CA ALA A 449 -15.61 6.99 -13.82
C ALA A 449 -14.71 5.92 -13.18
N ALA A 450 -13.89 6.31 -12.19
CA ALA A 450 -13.05 5.39 -11.44
C ALA A 450 -13.90 4.32 -10.73
N GLY A 451 -14.97 4.74 -10.02
CA GLY A 451 -15.85 3.81 -9.32
C GLY A 451 -16.56 2.82 -10.25
N ALA A 452 -16.90 3.22 -11.48
CA ALA A 452 -17.51 2.34 -12.47
C ALA A 452 -16.55 1.29 -13.02
N ILE A 453 -15.29 1.68 -13.24
CA ILE A 453 -14.23 0.74 -13.64
C ILE A 453 -13.99 -0.25 -12.50
N ILE A 454 -13.74 0.22 -11.27
CA ILE A 454 -13.45 -0.65 -10.12
C ILE A 454 -14.57 -1.65 -9.88
N ARG A 455 -15.85 -1.22 -9.86
CA ARG A 455 -16.98 -2.15 -9.71
C ARG A 455 -17.03 -3.24 -10.78
N GLY A 456 -16.64 -2.91 -12.00
CA GLY A 456 -16.60 -3.86 -13.10
C GLY A 456 -15.43 -4.84 -12.96
N LEU A 457 -14.26 -4.33 -12.61
CA LEU A 457 -13.04 -5.13 -12.46
C LEU A 457 -13.08 -6.05 -11.24
N SER A 458 -13.62 -5.59 -10.11
CA SER A 458 -13.69 -6.37 -8.86
C SER A 458 -14.69 -7.53 -8.95
N ARG A 459 -15.63 -7.47 -9.90
CA ARG A 459 -16.64 -8.51 -10.17
C ARG A 459 -16.29 -9.38 -11.37
N GLN A 460 -15.11 -9.18 -11.96
CA GLN A 460 -14.64 -9.92 -13.11
C GLN A 460 -13.48 -10.82 -12.69
N VAL A 461 -13.71 -12.14 -12.72
CA VAL A 461 -12.66 -13.14 -12.49
C VAL A 461 -11.53 -12.96 -13.52
N GLY A 462 -10.29 -13.02 -13.03
CA GLY A 462 -9.09 -12.88 -13.84
C GLY A 462 -8.83 -14.07 -14.77
N ASN A 463 -7.96 -13.86 -15.77
CA ASN A 463 -7.35 -14.98 -16.47
C ASN A 463 -6.33 -15.66 -15.56
N GLU A 464 -6.17 -16.98 -15.68
CA GLU A 464 -5.16 -17.73 -14.96
C GLU A 464 -3.72 -17.21 -15.23
N LEU A 465 -2.87 -17.28 -14.20
CA LEU A 465 -1.43 -17.01 -14.33
C LEU A 465 -0.78 -18.26 -14.92
N ASP A 466 -0.74 -18.31 -16.26
CA ASP A 466 -0.25 -19.43 -17.04
C ASP A 466 0.36 -19.00 -18.39
N GLU A 467 0.73 -19.96 -19.25
CA GLU A 467 1.33 -19.69 -20.56
C GLU A 467 0.35 -19.17 -21.63
N PHE A 468 -0.94 -19.02 -21.32
CA PHE A 468 -1.95 -18.54 -22.25
C PHE A 468 -2.13 -17.03 -22.12
N VAL A 469 -2.23 -16.37 -23.28
CA VAL A 469 -2.35 -14.91 -23.37
C VAL A 469 -3.49 -14.55 -24.30
N THR A 470 -4.27 -13.54 -23.88
CA THR A 470 -5.44 -13.09 -24.64
C THR A 470 -5.07 -12.56 -26.03
N SER A 471 -6.02 -12.64 -26.96
CA SER A 471 -5.81 -12.20 -28.34
C SER A 471 -5.57 -10.69 -28.44
N SER A 472 -6.10 -9.88 -27.52
CA SER A 472 -5.92 -8.42 -27.54
C SER A 472 -4.46 -7.99 -27.51
N VAL A 473 -3.60 -8.72 -26.78
CA VAL A 473 -2.17 -8.40 -26.66
C VAL A 473 -1.26 -9.35 -27.45
N ARG A 474 -1.74 -10.56 -27.79
CA ARG A 474 -0.97 -11.50 -28.64
C ARG A 474 -1.11 -11.22 -30.15
N ASN A 475 -2.30 -10.83 -30.60
CA ASN A 475 -2.61 -10.77 -32.04
C ASN A 475 -3.04 -9.39 -32.53
N THR A 476 -3.55 -8.53 -31.66
CA THR A 476 -4.13 -7.24 -32.08
C THR A 476 -3.55 -6.05 -31.34
N LEU A 477 -2.38 -6.20 -30.71
CA LEU A 477 -1.75 -5.13 -29.94
C LEU A 477 -1.58 -3.89 -30.84
N VAL A 478 -1.76 -2.70 -30.25
CA VAL A 478 -1.77 -1.44 -30.99
C VAL A 478 -0.39 -1.15 -31.62
N GLY A 479 -0.34 -0.98 -32.95
CA GLY A 479 0.89 -0.63 -33.69
C GLY A 479 1.01 -1.33 -35.05
N LEU A 480 2.24 -1.52 -35.54
CA LEU A 480 2.54 -2.50 -36.59
C LEU A 480 2.13 -3.92 -36.12
N PRO A 481 2.22 -5.01 -36.93
CA PRO A 481 1.96 -6.34 -36.37
C PRO A 481 2.82 -6.52 -35.11
N LEU A 482 2.16 -6.74 -33.97
CA LEU A 482 2.78 -6.83 -32.66
C LEU A 482 2.16 -7.99 -31.89
N ASP A 483 3.04 -8.78 -31.29
CA ASP A 483 2.72 -9.87 -30.38
C ASP A 483 3.54 -9.66 -29.11
N LEU A 484 2.84 -9.35 -28.01
CA LEU A 484 3.48 -9.07 -26.73
C LEU A 484 4.28 -10.27 -26.20
N VAL A 485 3.81 -11.49 -26.45
CA VAL A 485 4.51 -12.72 -26.02
C VAL A 485 5.82 -12.89 -26.77
N ALA A 486 5.79 -12.68 -28.09
CA ALA A 486 7.01 -12.71 -28.90
C ALA A 486 8.01 -11.62 -28.45
N ILE A 487 7.52 -10.44 -28.08
CA ILE A 487 8.34 -9.34 -27.55
C ILE A 487 8.95 -9.71 -26.19
N ASN A 488 8.21 -10.36 -25.29
CA ASN A 488 8.73 -10.81 -23.99
C ASN A 488 9.88 -11.80 -24.17
N ILE A 489 9.69 -12.81 -25.03
CA ILE A 489 10.74 -13.79 -25.35
C ILE A 489 11.94 -13.10 -26.00
N ALA A 490 11.70 -12.20 -26.96
CA ALA A 490 12.77 -11.45 -27.62
C ALA A 490 13.54 -10.54 -26.66
N ARG A 491 12.85 -9.94 -25.67
CA ARG A 491 13.47 -9.12 -24.63
C ARG A 491 14.37 -9.95 -23.73
N GLY A 492 13.89 -11.05 -23.18
CA GLY A 492 14.71 -11.94 -22.35
C GLY A 492 15.99 -12.38 -23.08
N ARG A 493 15.88 -12.74 -24.36
CA ARG A 493 17.04 -13.07 -25.20
C ARG A 493 17.95 -11.87 -25.52
N SER A 494 17.39 -10.68 -25.67
CA SER A 494 18.14 -9.45 -25.96
C SER A 494 19.02 -9.06 -24.78
N GLU A 495 18.46 -9.14 -23.57
CA GLU A 495 19.13 -8.74 -22.32
C GLU A 495 19.93 -9.89 -21.69
N GLY A 496 20.07 -11.03 -22.39
CA GLY A 496 20.95 -12.12 -21.97
C GLY A 496 20.45 -12.91 -20.76
N ILE A 497 19.14 -12.90 -20.51
CA ILE A 497 18.54 -13.64 -19.39
C ILE A 497 18.83 -15.14 -19.55
N PRO A 498 19.28 -15.84 -18.49
CA PRO A 498 19.51 -17.28 -18.53
C PRO A 498 18.20 -18.05 -18.74
N THR A 499 18.28 -19.37 -18.93
CA THR A 499 17.07 -20.20 -19.13
C THR A 499 16.39 -20.59 -17.81
N GLN A 500 17.09 -20.44 -16.68
CA GLN A 500 16.61 -20.66 -15.31
C GLN A 500 17.56 -20.00 -14.30
N ASP A 501 17.07 -19.72 -13.08
CA ASP A 501 17.91 -19.37 -11.93
C ASP A 501 18.87 -20.52 -11.54
N PRO A 502 20.16 -20.25 -11.29
CA PRO A 502 21.16 -21.27 -10.97
C PRO A 502 20.99 -21.93 -9.58
N VAL A 503 20.19 -21.37 -8.68
CA VAL A 503 19.92 -21.95 -7.35
C VAL A 503 18.96 -23.15 -7.44
N LEU A 504 18.18 -23.23 -8.51
CA LEU A 504 17.19 -24.28 -8.71
C LEU A 504 17.79 -25.53 -9.35
N GLN A 505 17.22 -26.70 -9.00
CA GLN A 505 17.55 -27.95 -9.68
C GLN A 505 16.86 -28.00 -11.06
N PRO A 506 17.59 -28.11 -12.17
CA PRO A 506 16.97 -28.21 -13.49
C PRO A 506 16.25 -29.54 -13.68
N TYR A 507 15.16 -29.53 -14.45
CA TYR A 507 14.48 -30.74 -14.88
C TYR A 507 15.40 -31.66 -15.68
N ALA A 508 15.44 -32.96 -15.37
CA ALA A 508 16.40 -33.85 -16.01
C ALA A 508 16.05 -34.17 -17.47
N ASN A 509 14.75 -34.11 -17.82
CA ASN A 509 14.21 -34.54 -19.11
C ASN A 509 12.78 -33.99 -19.34
N TRP A 510 12.26 -34.16 -20.56
CA TRP A 510 10.93 -33.67 -20.95
C TRP A 510 9.78 -34.31 -20.16
N PHE A 511 9.94 -35.56 -19.70
CA PHE A 511 8.92 -36.24 -18.90
C PHE A 511 8.76 -35.58 -17.52
N GLU A 512 9.87 -35.30 -16.82
CA GLU A 512 9.85 -34.56 -15.55
C GLU A 512 9.27 -33.16 -15.72
N TYR A 513 9.71 -32.42 -16.74
CA TYR A 513 9.15 -31.11 -17.06
C TYR A 513 7.63 -31.18 -17.28
N GLY A 514 7.15 -32.18 -18.04
CA GLY A 514 5.72 -32.40 -18.26
C GLY A 514 4.91 -32.59 -16.97
N LEU A 515 5.45 -33.28 -15.96
CA LEU A 515 4.78 -33.48 -14.67
C LEU A 515 4.75 -32.22 -13.79
N ALA A 516 5.64 -31.26 -14.08
CA ALA A 516 5.71 -29.96 -13.42
C ALA A 516 4.87 -28.88 -14.10
N LEU A 517 4.37 -29.13 -15.32
CA LEU A 517 3.48 -28.19 -16.00
C LEU A 517 2.11 -28.11 -15.31
N ARG A 518 1.54 -26.90 -15.28
CA ARG A 518 0.15 -26.65 -14.89
C ARG A 518 -0.80 -27.34 -15.88
N HIS A 519 -0.58 -27.10 -17.16
CA HIS A 519 -1.35 -27.71 -18.25
C HIS A 519 -0.49 -28.76 -18.96
N PHE A 520 -0.67 -30.04 -18.60
CA PHE A 520 0.13 -31.13 -19.19
C PHE A 520 0.06 -31.16 -20.73
N ASP A 521 -1.07 -30.75 -21.32
CA ASP A 521 -1.27 -30.67 -22.77
C ASP A 521 -0.28 -29.71 -23.47
N SER A 522 0.24 -28.71 -22.75
CA SER A 522 1.23 -27.76 -23.26
C SER A 522 2.60 -28.38 -23.49
N LEU A 523 2.89 -29.55 -22.90
CA LEU A 523 4.13 -30.30 -23.16
C LEU A 523 4.37 -30.52 -24.66
N THR A 524 3.29 -30.80 -25.41
CA THR A 524 3.37 -31.00 -26.86
C THR A 524 3.85 -29.73 -27.58
N ASN A 525 3.40 -28.55 -27.15
CA ASN A 525 3.79 -27.28 -27.75
C ASN A 525 5.25 -26.92 -27.42
N PHE A 526 5.70 -27.15 -26.19
CA PHE A 526 7.12 -26.97 -25.81
C PHE A 526 8.04 -27.89 -26.60
N ILE A 527 7.71 -29.19 -26.70
CA ILE A 527 8.49 -30.14 -27.50
C ILE A 527 8.49 -29.73 -28.98
N ALA A 528 7.35 -29.27 -29.53
CA ALA A 528 7.29 -28.81 -30.91
C ALA A 528 8.17 -27.56 -31.18
N ALA A 529 8.32 -26.68 -30.19
CA ALA A 529 9.10 -25.46 -30.30
C ALA A 529 10.62 -25.69 -30.11
N TYR A 530 11.02 -26.48 -29.10
CA TYR A 530 12.42 -26.60 -28.66
C TYR A 530 13.02 -27.99 -28.87
N GLY A 531 12.20 -29.02 -29.11
CA GLY A 531 12.65 -30.41 -29.19
C GLY A 531 13.60 -30.68 -30.36
N THR A 532 14.66 -31.43 -30.07
CA THR A 532 15.72 -31.76 -31.05
C THR A 532 15.47 -33.05 -31.83
N HIS A 533 14.33 -33.73 -31.60
CA HIS A 533 14.02 -34.99 -32.26
C HIS A 533 13.96 -34.82 -33.80
N PRO A 534 14.53 -35.73 -34.60
CA PRO A 534 14.58 -35.58 -36.06
C PRO A 534 13.22 -35.36 -36.74
N THR A 535 12.13 -35.94 -36.23
CA THR A 535 10.77 -35.73 -36.76
C THR A 535 10.26 -34.30 -36.55
N ILE A 536 10.77 -33.59 -35.54
CA ILE A 536 10.45 -32.18 -35.25
C ILE A 536 11.34 -31.27 -36.09
N THR A 537 12.66 -31.49 -36.06
CA THR A 537 13.62 -30.64 -36.78
C THR A 537 13.51 -30.73 -38.30
N SER A 538 12.94 -31.82 -38.83
CA SER A 538 12.67 -32.00 -40.27
C SER A 538 11.35 -31.39 -40.74
N ALA A 539 10.46 -31.02 -39.82
CA ALA A 539 9.17 -30.41 -40.15
C ALA A 539 9.31 -28.91 -40.45
N THR A 540 8.67 -28.45 -41.52
CA THR A 540 8.80 -27.08 -42.03
C THR A 540 7.63 -26.15 -41.72
N THR A 541 6.56 -26.65 -41.08
CA THR A 541 5.40 -25.84 -40.66
C THR A 541 5.14 -26.05 -39.17
N VAL A 542 4.52 -25.06 -38.51
CA VAL A 542 4.19 -25.15 -37.07
C VAL A 542 3.26 -26.34 -36.81
N ALA A 543 2.25 -26.53 -37.68
CA ALA A 543 1.31 -27.65 -37.58
C ALA A 543 2.01 -29.02 -37.67
N ALA A 544 2.99 -29.17 -38.57
CA ALA A 544 3.74 -30.43 -38.72
C ALA A 544 4.65 -30.69 -37.50
N LYS A 545 5.27 -29.64 -36.94
CA LYS A 545 6.06 -29.75 -35.70
C LYS A 545 5.20 -30.22 -34.52
N ARG A 546 4.01 -29.63 -34.34
CA ARG A 546 3.04 -30.05 -33.31
C ARG A 546 2.57 -31.49 -33.51
N ALA A 547 2.27 -31.90 -34.73
CA ALA A 547 1.88 -33.27 -35.03
C ALA A 547 3.01 -34.28 -34.71
N ALA A 548 4.27 -33.93 -35.02
CA ALA A 548 5.42 -34.75 -34.68
C ALA A 548 5.62 -34.85 -33.16
N ALA A 549 5.54 -33.73 -32.43
CA ALA A 549 5.65 -33.71 -30.98
C ALA A 549 4.52 -34.51 -30.31
N SER A 550 3.27 -34.33 -30.77
CA SER A 550 2.11 -35.05 -30.25
C SER A 550 2.25 -36.56 -30.42
N ALA A 551 2.79 -37.02 -31.55
CA ALA A 551 3.06 -38.44 -31.78
C ALA A 551 4.10 -39.00 -30.79
N LEU A 552 5.13 -38.22 -30.42
CA LEU A 552 6.14 -38.62 -29.43
C LEU A 552 5.54 -38.70 -28.02
N VAL A 553 4.73 -37.72 -27.63
CA VAL A 553 4.06 -37.68 -26.32
C VAL A 553 3.08 -38.85 -26.18
N LEU A 554 2.20 -39.06 -27.17
CA LEU A 554 1.21 -40.13 -27.15
C LEU A 554 1.83 -41.53 -27.14
N ALA A 555 2.98 -41.69 -27.79
CA ALA A 555 3.72 -42.96 -27.82
C ALA A 555 4.57 -43.21 -26.56
N ASN A 556 4.68 -42.22 -25.66
CA ASN A 556 5.65 -42.20 -24.57
C ASN A 556 7.06 -42.54 -25.09
N ASP A 557 7.48 -41.86 -26.16
CA ASP A 557 8.73 -42.15 -26.85
C ASP A 557 9.94 -41.98 -25.91
N PRO A 558 11.00 -42.81 -26.01
CA PRO A 558 12.21 -42.67 -25.20
C PRO A 558 12.88 -41.28 -25.27
N PHE A 559 12.60 -40.50 -26.32
CA PHE A 559 12.98 -39.09 -26.41
C PHE A 559 12.56 -38.26 -25.17
N LEU A 560 11.40 -38.57 -24.57
CA LEU A 560 10.89 -37.84 -23.41
C LEU A 560 11.77 -38.00 -22.17
N SER A 561 12.48 -39.12 -22.06
CA SER A 561 13.41 -39.41 -20.95
C SER A 561 14.87 -39.13 -21.30
N GLN A 562 15.15 -38.55 -22.47
CA GLN A 562 16.52 -38.15 -22.82
C GLN A 562 16.99 -36.96 -21.97
N PRO A 563 18.30 -36.90 -21.63
CA PRO A 563 18.85 -35.80 -20.87
C PRO A 563 18.56 -34.44 -21.52
N ALA A 564 18.15 -33.47 -20.69
CA ALA A 564 17.81 -32.11 -21.08
C ALA A 564 18.87 -31.43 -21.98
N ALA A 565 20.14 -31.71 -21.71
CA ALA A 565 21.30 -31.22 -22.46
C ALA A 565 21.32 -31.64 -23.95
N THR A 566 20.58 -32.68 -24.33
CA THR A 566 20.57 -33.23 -25.70
C THR A 566 19.19 -33.20 -26.36
N SER A 567 18.12 -33.12 -25.57
CA SER A 567 16.73 -33.19 -26.03
C SER A 567 16.16 -31.83 -26.44
N GLY A 568 16.86 -30.74 -26.14
CA GLY A 568 16.43 -29.36 -26.42
C GLY A 568 15.72 -28.67 -25.26
N LEU A 569 15.47 -29.36 -24.15
CA LEU A 569 14.80 -28.81 -22.97
C LEU A 569 15.55 -27.61 -22.37
N ASN A 570 16.89 -27.66 -22.35
CA ASN A 570 17.72 -26.55 -21.86
C ASN A 570 17.61 -25.26 -22.72
N ASN A 571 16.87 -25.27 -23.82
CA ASN A 571 16.67 -24.09 -24.66
C ASN A 571 15.29 -23.44 -24.46
N VAL A 572 14.45 -23.98 -23.55
CA VAL A 572 13.17 -23.35 -23.22
C VAL A 572 13.47 -21.97 -22.63
N ASP A 573 12.90 -20.92 -23.24
CA ASP A 573 13.06 -19.56 -22.72
C ASP A 573 12.45 -19.45 -21.32
N TYR A 574 13.10 -18.67 -20.46
CA TYR A 574 12.73 -18.56 -19.05
C TYR A 574 11.28 -18.09 -18.87
N TRP A 575 10.83 -17.07 -19.63
CA TRP A 575 9.46 -16.55 -19.51
C TRP A 575 8.36 -17.61 -19.74
N PRO A 576 8.24 -18.23 -20.91
CA PRO A 576 7.21 -19.24 -21.12
C PRO A 576 7.43 -20.50 -20.27
N GLY A 577 8.69 -20.84 -19.94
CA GLY A 577 9.01 -21.98 -19.09
C GLY A 577 8.47 -21.83 -17.67
N GLY A 578 8.77 -20.70 -17.03
CA GLY A 578 8.32 -20.42 -15.65
C GLY A 578 6.82 -20.11 -15.55
N MET A 579 6.22 -19.47 -16.56
CA MET A 579 4.76 -19.27 -16.60
C MET A 579 3.97 -20.57 -16.65
N ALA A 580 4.52 -21.61 -17.28
CA ALA A 580 3.82 -22.89 -17.46
C ALA A 580 3.96 -23.84 -16.27
N GLU A 581 4.81 -23.51 -15.28
CA GLU A 581 4.98 -24.32 -14.08
C GLU A 581 3.73 -24.27 -13.20
N LYS A 582 3.35 -25.43 -12.65
CA LYS A 582 2.28 -25.50 -11.65
C LYS A 582 2.75 -24.91 -10.31
N PRO A 583 1.85 -24.25 -9.57
CA PRO A 583 2.14 -23.74 -8.23
C PRO A 583 2.18 -24.90 -7.23
N ASN A 584 2.77 -24.63 -6.07
CA ASN A 584 2.70 -25.57 -4.94
C ASN A 584 1.33 -25.47 -4.25
N VAL A 585 0.80 -26.61 -3.80
CA VAL A 585 -0.45 -26.63 -3.01
C VAL A 585 -0.20 -25.89 -1.69
N PHE A 586 -1.11 -24.99 -1.32
CA PHE A 586 -0.97 -24.07 -0.17
C PHE A 586 0.26 -23.13 -0.28
N GLY A 587 0.79 -22.92 -1.49
CA GLY A 587 1.80 -21.90 -1.77
C GLY A 587 1.22 -20.68 -2.50
N GLY A 588 2.10 -19.83 -3.03
CA GLY A 588 1.72 -18.71 -3.88
C GLY A 588 1.19 -19.10 -5.27
N LEU A 589 0.84 -18.08 -6.06
CA LEU A 589 0.29 -18.23 -7.42
C LEU A 589 1.31 -18.68 -8.46
N LEU A 590 2.60 -18.62 -8.13
CA LEU A 590 3.72 -18.85 -9.05
C LEU A 590 4.26 -20.27 -8.96
N GLY A 591 4.76 -20.78 -10.10
CA GLY A 591 5.63 -21.94 -10.12
C GLY A 591 6.96 -21.66 -9.40
N THR A 592 7.67 -22.74 -9.01
CA THR A 592 8.89 -22.64 -8.20
C THR A 592 9.95 -21.72 -8.83
N THR A 593 10.09 -21.73 -10.16
CA THR A 593 11.12 -20.95 -10.84
C THR A 593 10.87 -19.45 -10.81
N PHE A 594 9.61 -19.02 -10.98
CA PHE A 594 9.27 -17.61 -10.85
C PHE A 594 9.23 -17.17 -9.39
N ASN A 595 8.81 -18.07 -8.49
CA ASN A 595 8.69 -17.75 -7.09
C ASN A 595 10.00 -17.27 -6.46
N VAL A 596 11.10 -17.99 -6.68
CA VAL A 596 12.40 -17.67 -6.05
C VAL A 596 12.86 -16.25 -6.41
N VAL A 597 12.72 -15.85 -7.66
CA VAL A 597 13.13 -14.52 -8.13
C VAL A 597 12.18 -13.44 -7.61
N PHE A 598 10.87 -13.72 -7.61
CA PHE A 598 9.85 -12.80 -7.12
C PHE A 598 10.05 -12.52 -5.63
N GLU A 599 10.00 -13.56 -4.80
CA GLU A 599 10.15 -13.49 -3.35
C GLU A 599 11.44 -12.74 -2.97
N LYS A 600 12.57 -13.12 -3.58
CA LYS A 600 13.86 -12.49 -3.29
C LYS A 600 13.90 -11.00 -3.66
N GLN A 601 13.28 -10.60 -4.77
CA GLN A 601 13.23 -9.20 -5.16
C GLN A 601 12.36 -8.39 -4.18
N LEU A 602 11.20 -8.92 -3.78
CA LEU A 602 10.30 -8.25 -2.84
C LEU A 602 10.95 -8.06 -1.47
N GLU A 603 11.60 -9.11 -0.92
CA GLU A 603 12.36 -9.00 0.33
C GLU A 603 13.48 -7.95 0.23
N ASN A 604 14.22 -7.93 -0.89
CA ASN A 604 15.29 -6.94 -1.07
C ASN A 604 14.75 -5.51 -1.14
N LEU A 605 13.55 -5.30 -1.70
CA LEU A 605 12.88 -4.00 -1.74
C LEU A 605 12.38 -3.58 -0.35
N GLN A 606 11.84 -4.52 0.42
CA GLN A 606 11.34 -4.30 1.77
C GLN A 606 12.47 -3.99 2.75
N ASP A 607 13.43 -4.92 2.90
CA ASP A 607 14.50 -4.83 3.87
C ASP A 607 15.61 -3.86 3.45
N GLY A 608 15.77 -3.61 2.15
CA GLY A 608 16.77 -2.70 1.60
C GLY A 608 16.36 -1.24 1.56
N ASP A 609 15.07 -0.92 1.72
CA ASP A 609 14.56 0.45 1.70
C ASP A 609 14.63 1.11 3.08
N ARG A 610 15.49 2.12 3.21
CA ARG A 610 15.61 2.92 4.44
C ARG A 610 14.32 3.69 4.76
N PHE A 611 13.50 3.99 3.76
CA PHE A 611 12.22 4.67 3.90
C PHE A 611 11.02 3.71 3.81
N TYR A 612 11.22 2.40 4.03
CA TYR A 612 10.11 1.48 4.18
C TYR A 612 9.19 1.91 5.34
N TYR A 613 7.87 1.75 5.17
CA TYR A 613 6.87 2.37 6.05
C TYR A 613 7.02 1.96 7.52
N LEU A 614 7.23 0.66 7.81
CA LEU A 614 7.40 0.18 9.19
C LEU A 614 8.60 0.83 9.89
N ASN A 615 9.70 1.07 9.18
CA ASN A 615 10.86 1.77 9.73
C ASN A 615 10.63 3.27 9.94
N ARG A 616 9.69 3.87 9.20
CA ARG A 616 9.31 5.29 9.35
C ARG A 616 8.26 5.49 10.44
N THR A 617 7.43 4.48 10.68
CA THR A 617 6.34 4.54 11.64
C THR A 617 6.65 3.90 12.99
N ASP A 618 7.89 3.42 13.15
CA ASP A 618 8.37 2.92 14.42
C ASP A 618 8.25 4.00 15.51
N GLY A 619 7.61 3.65 16.63
CA GLY A 619 7.35 4.56 17.75
C GLY A 619 6.34 5.70 17.49
N ILE A 620 5.52 5.67 16.42
CA ILE A 620 4.46 6.67 16.20
C ILE A 620 3.08 6.02 16.00
N ASN A 621 2.04 6.66 16.54
CA ASN A 621 0.63 6.25 16.41
C ASN A 621 0.15 6.19 14.94
N PHE A 622 0.92 6.75 14.01
CA PHE A 622 0.61 6.69 12.59
C PHE A 622 0.68 5.26 12.02
N ARG A 623 1.43 4.33 12.65
CA ARG A 623 1.47 2.92 12.21
C ARG A 623 0.07 2.31 12.20
N GLN A 624 -0.68 2.46 13.29
CA GLN A 624 -2.05 1.95 13.39
C GLN A 624 -2.95 2.44 12.25
N GLN A 625 -2.89 3.74 11.96
CA GLN A 625 -3.68 4.32 10.87
C GLN A 625 -3.30 3.75 9.51
N LEU A 626 -2.06 3.31 9.32
CA LEU A 626 -1.60 2.65 8.10
C LEU A 626 -2.06 1.19 8.05
N GLU A 627 -1.91 0.44 9.14
CA GLU A 627 -2.34 -0.98 9.22
C GLU A 627 -3.85 -1.14 9.03
N GLY A 628 -4.63 -0.16 9.49
CA GLY A 628 -6.08 -0.14 9.26
C GLY A 628 -6.52 0.15 7.83
N ASN A 629 -5.63 0.60 6.93
CA ASN A 629 -6.01 0.95 5.56
C ASN A 629 -6.01 -0.26 4.62
N SER A 630 -7.11 -0.45 3.87
CA SER A 630 -7.12 -1.32 2.69
C SER A 630 -7.20 -0.56 1.35
N LEU A 631 -6.86 -1.24 0.25
CA LEU A 631 -7.04 -0.69 -1.10
C LEU A 631 -8.54 -0.53 -1.43
N ALA A 632 -9.41 -1.37 -0.85
CA ALA A 632 -10.86 -1.19 -0.95
C ALA A 632 -11.32 0.10 -0.26
N GLU A 633 -10.82 0.40 0.94
CA GLU A 633 -11.11 1.66 1.63
C GLU A 633 -10.57 2.86 0.87
N LEU A 634 -9.36 2.76 0.33
CA LEU A 634 -8.80 3.78 -0.56
C LEU A 634 -9.69 3.99 -1.78
N ALA A 635 -10.18 2.92 -2.40
CA ALA A 635 -11.11 3.01 -3.53
C ALA A 635 -12.44 3.66 -3.13
N ARG A 636 -13.01 3.33 -1.96
CA ARG A 636 -14.27 3.92 -1.48
C ARG A 636 -14.15 5.40 -1.16
N ARG A 637 -13.11 5.81 -0.44
CA ARG A 637 -12.92 7.23 -0.09
C ARG A 637 -12.55 8.11 -1.30
N ASN A 638 -12.04 7.50 -2.38
CA ASN A 638 -11.60 8.20 -3.60
C ASN A 638 -12.52 8.02 -4.82
N THR A 639 -13.61 7.27 -4.73
CA THR A 639 -14.51 7.00 -5.87
C THR A 639 -15.96 6.82 -5.43
N THR A 640 -16.84 6.44 -6.35
CA THR A 640 -18.22 6.04 -6.03
C THR A 640 -18.43 4.52 -5.94
N VAL A 641 -17.37 3.69 -5.90
CA VAL A 641 -17.44 2.23 -6.09
C VAL A 641 -18.49 1.51 -5.22
N GLY A 642 -18.70 1.93 -3.96
CA GLY A 642 -19.56 1.21 -3.00
C GLY A 642 -18.84 -0.02 -2.42
N GLY A 643 -19.59 -1.05 -2.02
CA GLY A 643 -19.00 -2.28 -1.45
C GLY A 643 -18.27 -3.16 -2.49
N THR A 644 -17.07 -3.62 -2.12
CA THR A 644 -16.26 -4.66 -2.77
C THR A 644 -15.77 -5.65 -1.71
N MET A 645 -15.09 -6.74 -2.08
CA MET A 645 -14.25 -7.43 -1.08
C MET A 645 -13.25 -6.42 -0.48
N ASP A 646 -12.91 -6.52 0.82
CA ASP A 646 -11.94 -5.61 1.43
C ASP A 646 -10.54 -5.87 0.87
N LYS A 647 -10.19 -7.16 0.76
CA LYS A 647 -9.19 -7.63 -0.19
C LYS A 647 -9.73 -7.46 -1.61
N ILE A 648 -9.62 -6.25 -2.15
CA ILE A 648 -10.23 -5.84 -3.42
C ILE A 648 -9.74 -6.65 -4.62
N PHE A 649 -8.69 -7.44 -4.47
CA PHE A 649 -8.18 -8.36 -5.49
C PHE A 649 -9.00 -9.64 -5.62
N SER A 650 -9.85 -9.99 -4.66
CA SER A 650 -10.70 -11.18 -4.70
C SER A 650 -12.06 -10.93 -5.35
N THR A 651 -12.62 -11.94 -6.01
CA THR A 651 -13.99 -11.90 -6.55
C THR A 651 -14.96 -12.59 -5.58
N ALA A 652 -15.98 -11.87 -5.12
CA ALA A 652 -17.10 -12.50 -4.40
C ALA A 652 -18.07 -13.21 -5.35
N ASP A 653 -18.65 -14.32 -4.89
CA ASP A 653 -19.73 -15.04 -5.57
C ASP A 653 -21.03 -14.25 -5.58
N PHE A 654 -21.36 -13.60 -4.45
CA PHE A 654 -22.56 -12.77 -4.31
C PHE A 654 -22.27 -11.41 -3.67
N ASN A 655 -23.03 -10.41 -4.09
CA ASN A 655 -22.94 -9.05 -3.56
C ASN A 655 -24.34 -8.64 -3.11
N PHE A 656 -24.47 -8.18 -1.88
CA PHE A 656 -25.72 -7.78 -1.25
C PHE A 656 -25.67 -6.33 -0.81
N ASP A 657 -26.83 -5.68 -0.84
CA ASP A 657 -27.02 -4.31 -0.35
C ASP A 657 -28.22 -4.29 0.61
N SER A 658 -28.07 -3.60 1.75
CA SER A 658 -29.08 -3.58 2.80
C SER A 658 -30.43 -3.04 2.32
N ALA A 659 -30.46 -2.05 1.42
CA ALA A 659 -31.69 -1.49 0.90
C ALA A 659 -32.44 -2.52 0.03
N ALA A 660 -31.71 -3.30 -0.78
CA ALA A 660 -32.28 -4.37 -1.58
C ALA A 660 -32.85 -5.50 -0.71
N LEU A 661 -32.12 -5.91 0.33
CA LEU A 661 -32.57 -6.97 1.27
C LEU A 661 -33.74 -6.51 2.14
N THR A 662 -33.78 -5.23 2.52
CA THR A 662 -34.91 -4.63 3.24
C THR A 662 -36.16 -4.60 2.38
N ALA A 663 -36.03 -4.22 1.10
CA ALA A 663 -37.15 -4.22 0.15
C ALA A 663 -37.74 -5.63 -0.10
N ALA A 664 -36.93 -6.68 0.04
CA ALA A 664 -37.39 -8.07 -0.07
C ALA A 664 -38.23 -8.54 1.14
N GLY A 665 -38.22 -7.80 2.26
CA GLY A 665 -38.99 -8.12 3.46
C GLY A 665 -38.45 -9.33 4.22
N THR A 666 -39.35 -10.19 4.72
CA THR A 666 -39.00 -11.37 5.55
C THR A 666 -39.07 -12.70 4.78
N ALA A 667 -39.40 -12.67 3.49
CA ALA A 667 -39.45 -13.87 2.67
C ALA A 667 -38.02 -14.33 2.32
N PRO A 668 -37.73 -15.64 2.29
CA PRO A 668 -36.44 -16.12 1.83
C PRO A 668 -36.11 -15.64 0.41
N VAL A 669 -34.91 -15.10 0.22
CA VAL A 669 -34.38 -14.71 -1.10
C VAL A 669 -33.58 -15.88 -1.65
N ILE A 670 -34.05 -16.53 -2.71
CA ILE A 670 -33.36 -17.64 -3.37
C ILE A 670 -32.42 -17.07 -4.44
N LEU A 671 -31.13 -17.38 -4.37
CA LEU A 671 -30.12 -16.75 -5.24
C LEU A 671 -30.05 -17.37 -6.64
N ASP A 672 -30.22 -18.69 -6.73
CA ASP A 672 -30.40 -19.44 -7.97
C ASP A 672 -31.68 -20.28 -7.92
N PRO A 673 -32.80 -19.78 -8.47
CA PRO A 673 -34.07 -20.50 -8.49
C PRO A 673 -34.05 -21.83 -9.26
N LEU A 674 -33.01 -22.10 -10.07
CA LEU A 674 -32.85 -23.33 -10.83
C LEU A 674 -32.12 -24.42 -10.05
N ASP A 675 -31.37 -24.06 -8.99
CA ASP A 675 -30.71 -25.02 -8.10
C ASP A 675 -31.61 -25.36 -6.89
N PRO A 676 -32.06 -26.62 -6.72
CA PRO A 676 -32.80 -27.02 -5.52
C PRO A 676 -32.00 -26.89 -4.21
N ASN A 677 -30.67 -26.82 -4.29
CA ASN A 677 -29.75 -26.59 -3.17
C ASN A 677 -29.13 -25.19 -3.22
N SER A 678 -29.84 -24.23 -3.80
CA SER A 678 -29.37 -22.85 -3.89
C SER A 678 -29.18 -22.23 -2.52
N ALA A 679 -28.10 -21.46 -2.40
CA ALA A 679 -27.89 -20.54 -1.30
C ALA A 679 -29.02 -19.49 -1.25
N LYS A 680 -29.29 -18.98 -0.05
CA LYS A 680 -30.42 -18.09 0.20
C LYS A 680 -30.15 -17.13 1.34
N ILE A 681 -30.83 -15.98 1.30
CA ILE A 681 -30.92 -15.08 2.44
C ILE A 681 -32.18 -15.41 3.24
N LEU A 682 -31.99 -15.71 4.52
CA LEU A 682 -33.06 -15.89 5.51
C LEU A 682 -33.18 -14.63 6.37
N THR A 683 -34.33 -14.43 7.01
CA THR A 683 -34.54 -13.33 7.96
C THR A 683 -35.03 -13.91 9.27
N LEU A 684 -34.27 -13.71 10.35
CA LEU A 684 -34.61 -14.14 11.70
C LEU A 684 -35.71 -13.24 12.30
N ALA A 685 -36.27 -13.68 13.43
CA ALA A 685 -37.36 -12.97 14.10
C ALA A 685 -36.94 -11.60 14.66
N ASP A 686 -35.65 -11.42 14.96
CA ASP A 686 -35.04 -10.17 15.42
C ASP A 686 -34.64 -9.24 14.25
N GLY A 687 -34.88 -9.65 13.00
CA GLY A 687 -34.55 -8.88 11.80
C GLY A 687 -33.22 -9.26 11.13
N THR A 688 -32.37 -10.06 11.78
CA THR A 688 -31.05 -10.45 11.25
C THR A 688 -31.19 -11.16 9.90
N LYS A 689 -30.42 -10.69 8.91
CA LYS A 689 -30.27 -11.36 7.62
C LYS A 689 -29.18 -12.42 7.74
N VAL A 690 -29.46 -13.62 7.25
CA VAL A 690 -28.53 -14.76 7.32
C VAL A 690 -28.31 -15.29 5.92
N PHE A 691 -27.08 -15.21 5.42
CA PHE A 691 -26.67 -16.00 4.26
C PHE A 691 -26.59 -17.48 4.68
N PHE A 692 -27.17 -18.35 3.87
CA PHE A 692 -27.22 -19.77 4.17
C PHE A 692 -27.09 -20.57 2.90
N ASP A 693 -25.99 -21.30 2.77
CA ASP A 693 -25.79 -22.34 1.78
C ASP A 693 -26.11 -23.72 2.40
N PRO A 694 -27.18 -24.41 1.95
CA PRO A 694 -27.49 -25.76 2.41
C PRO A 694 -26.36 -26.80 2.24
N LEU A 695 -25.37 -26.53 1.38
CA LEU A 695 -24.23 -27.43 1.13
C LEU A 695 -22.91 -26.91 1.71
N HIS A 696 -22.87 -25.71 2.29
CA HIS A 696 -21.65 -25.07 2.82
C HIS A 696 -20.47 -25.15 1.84
N ARG A 697 -20.67 -24.67 0.61
CA ARG A 697 -19.66 -24.81 -0.46
C ARG A 697 -18.46 -23.86 -0.33
N GLY A 698 -18.43 -22.97 0.67
CA GLY A 698 -17.42 -21.91 0.76
C GLY A 698 -17.69 -20.78 -0.25
N LEU A 699 -18.89 -20.21 -0.23
CA LEU A 699 -19.29 -19.18 -1.22
C LEU A 699 -19.03 -17.81 -0.61
N ASN A 700 -18.12 -17.07 -1.23
CA ASN A 700 -17.64 -15.79 -0.73
C ASN A 700 -18.65 -14.68 -1.05
N ILE A 701 -18.94 -13.79 -0.11
CA ILE A 701 -19.94 -12.75 -0.25
C ILE A 701 -19.43 -11.37 0.15
N VAL A 702 -20.05 -10.36 -0.45
CA VAL A 702 -19.97 -8.97 0.05
C VAL A 702 -21.35 -8.57 0.56
N PHE A 703 -21.43 -8.09 1.79
CA PHE A 703 -22.58 -7.37 2.30
C PHE A 703 -22.24 -5.89 2.47
N ASN A 704 -23.02 -5.02 1.82
CA ASN A 704 -22.91 -3.57 1.96
C ASN A 704 -24.11 -3.04 2.76
N GLY A 705 -23.86 -2.62 3.99
CA GLY A 705 -24.80 -1.99 4.90
C GLY A 705 -25.29 -0.62 4.43
N GLY A 706 -26.27 -0.07 5.14
CA GLY A 706 -26.86 1.23 4.92
C GLY A 706 -26.43 2.24 5.99
N PRO A 707 -27.12 3.40 6.08
CA PRO A 707 -26.83 4.41 7.10
C PRO A 707 -27.59 4.18 8.42
N GLY A 708 -28.05 2.96 8.72
CA GLY A 708 -28.68 2.66 10.01
C GLY A 708 -28.57 1.19 10.36
N ASP A 709 -28.90 0.84 11.61
CA ASP A 709 -28.62 -0.44 12.26
C ASP A 709 -28.93 -1.69 11.41
N ASP A 710 -27.90 -2.28 10.85
CA ASP A 710 -27.89 -3.50 10.07
C ASP A 710 -27.49 -4.71 10.92
N ARG A 711 -28.09 -5.86 10.58
CA ARG A 711 -27.81 -7.14 11.24
C ARG A 711 -27.61 -8.20 10.19
N PHE A 712 -26.38 -8.67 10.03
CA PHE A 712 -26.02 -9.65 9.01
C PHE A 712 -25.15 -10.75 9.59
N ARG A 713 -25.42 -11.99 9.19
CA ARG A 713 -24.59 -13.15 9.47
C ARG A 713 -24.29 -13.89 8.17
N ALA A 714 -23.03 -14.17 7.90
CA ALA A 714 -22.63 -14.98 6.76
C ALA A 714 -22.58 -16.49 7.10
N ASP A 715 -21.91 -17.30 6.29
CA ASP A 715 -21.91 -18.78 6.43
C ASP A 715 -20.47 -19.30 6.36
N VAL A 716 -20.17 -20.22 5.44
CA VAL A 716 -18.80 -20.65 5.13
C VAL A 716 -18.34 -19.92 3.88
N GLY A 717 -17.19 -19.25 3.95
CA GLY A 717 -16.56 -18.50 2.86
C GLY A 717 -15.61 -17.42 3.41
N ASP A 718 -14.74 -16.87 2.56
CA ASP A 718 -13.95 -15.69 2.90
C ASP A 718 -14.81 -14.46 2.57
N ASP A 719 -15.54 -13.93 3.56
CA ASP A 719 -16.59 -12.93 3.36
C ASP A 719 -16.12 -11.50 3.68
N THR A 720 -16.83 -10.49 3.14
CA THR A 720 -16.62 -9.09 3.50
C THR A 720 -17.94 -8.42 3.87
N LEU A 721 -18.04 -7.92 5.11
CA LEU A 721 -19.26 -7.30 5.63
C LEU A 721 -18.97 -5.84 6.02
N PHE A 722 -19.77 -4.91 5.48
CA PHE A 722 -19.74 -3.50 5.85
C PHE A 722 -21.02 -3.11 6.57
N GLY A 723 -20.91 -2.49 7.75
CA GLY A 723 -22.03 -1.86 8.45
C GLY A 723 -22.34 -0.48 7.86
N ASN A 724 -21.28 0.28 7.56
CA ASN A 724 -21.28 1.66 7.09
C ASN A 724 -21.69 2.68 8.16
N GLY A 725 -22.95 2.73 8.57
CA GLY A 725 -23.31 3.64 9.66
C GLY A 725 -24.56 3.22 10.40
N GLY A 726 -24.65 3.61 11.66
CA GLY A 726 -25.64 3.05 12.59
C GLY A 726 -24.95 2.10 13.56
N ASN A 727 -25.72 1.48 14.46
CA ASN A 727 -25.17 0.51 15.41
C ASN A 727 -25.40 -0.90 14.88
N ASP A 728 -24.39 -1.42 14.20
CA ASP A 728 -24.46 -2.63 13.39
C ASP A 728 -24.06 -3.88 14.17
N ARG A 729 -24.55 -5.02 13.71
CA ARG A 729 -24.14 -6.33 14.22
C ARG A 729 -23.80 -7.26 13.07
N LEU A 730 -22.52 -7.53 12.91
CA LEU A 730 -21.96 -8.33 11.82
C LEU A 730 -21.31 -9.60 12.39
N ASP A 731 -21.49 -10.71 11.67
CA ASP A 731 -21.04 -12.04 12.07
C ASP A 731 -20.53 -12.74 10.80
N GLY A 732 -19.21 -12.95 10.73
CA GLY A 732 -18.51 -13.54 9.57
C GLY A 732 -18.88 -15.01 9.43
N GLY A 733 -18.57 -15.80 10.44
CA GLY A 733 -18.92 -17.22 10.46
C GLY A 733 -17.68 -18.09 10.37
N GLU A 734 -17.48 -18.78 9.24
CA GLU A 734 -16.32 -19.65 9.04
C GLU A 734 -15.62 -19.29 7.74
N GLY A 735 -14.28 -19.17 7.78
CA GLY A 735 -13.47 -18.70 6.67
C GLY A 735 -12.72 -17.43 7.05
N ASN A 736 -11.89 -16.90 6.16
CA ASN A 736 -11.09 -15.72 6.47
C ASN A 736 -11.90 -14.47 6.14
N ASP A 737 -12.57 -13.90 7.15
CA ASP A 737 -13.56 -12.85 6.97
C ASP A 737 -12.98 -11.44 7.18
N THR A 738 -13.61 -10.45 6.58
CA THR A 738 -13.35 -9.04 6.88
C THR A 738 -14.63 -8.31 7.27
N LEU A 739 -14.68 -7.82 8.50
CA LEU A 739 -15.81 -7.09 9.06
C LEU A 739 -15.40 -5.65 9.32
N VAL A 740 -16.14 -4.70 8.77
CA VAL A 740 -15.92 -3.27 9.00
C VAL A 740 -17.24 -2.65 9.48
N GLY A 741 -17.26 -2.19 10.72
CA GLY A 741 -18.43 -1.57 11.37
C GLY A 741 -18.81 -0.27 10.66
N GLY A 742 -17.97 0.74 10.79
CA GLY A 742 -18.21 2.07 10.21
C GLY A 742 -18.53 3.09 11.30
N ASP A 743 -19.44 4.02 11.02
CA ASP A 743 -19.84 5.05 11.99
C ASP A 743 -20.92 4.49 12.96
N GLY A 744 -20.64 4.40 14.25
CA GLY A 744 -21.64 4.00 15.27
C GLY A 744 -21.06 3.03 16.29
N ASP A 745 -21.85 2.60 17.28
CA ASP A 745 -21.38 1.60 18.24
C ASP A 745 -21.70 0.19 17.71
N ASP A 746 -20.70 -0.48 17.15
CA ASP A 746 -20.84 -1.72 16.39
C ASP A 746 -20.46 -2.97 17.20
N ILE A 747 -21.00 -4.12 16.77
CA ILE A 747 -20.60 -5.43 17.30
C ILE A 747 -20.18 -6.34 16.16
N LEU A 748 -18.89 -6.70 16.15
CA LEU A 748 -18.26 -7.51 15.12
C LEU A 748 -17.83 -8.86 15.68
N LEU A 749 -18.24 -9.93 15.02
CA LEU A 749 -17.88 -11.31 15.37
C LEU A 749 -17.20 -11.95 14.15
N GLY A 750 -15.91 -12.26 14.25
CA GLY A 750 -15.14 -12.91 13.17
C GLY A 750 -15.62 -14.34 12.98
N GLY A 751 -15.28 -15.20 13.94
CA GLY A 751 -15.70 -16.59 13.96
C GLY A 751 -14.49 -17.51 13.95
N ASN A 752 -14.40 -18.41 12.98
CA ASN A 752 -13.20 -19.22 12.78
C ASN A 752 -12.54 -18.85 11.46
N GLY A 753 -11.24 -18.58 11.48
CA GLY A 753 -10.46 -18.25 10.28
C GLY A 753 -9.32 -17.32 10.67
N ASP A 754 -8.64 -16.76 9.67
CA ASP A 754 -7.81 -15.56 9.86
C ASP A 754 -8.70 -14.33 9.55
N ASP A 755 -9.25 -13.70 10.59
CA ASP A 755 -10.25 -12.64 10.44
C ASP A 755 -9.66 -11.23 10.60
N VAL A 756 -10.21 -10.26 9.86
CA VAL A 756 -9.89 -8.83 10.01
C VAL A 756 -11.14 -8.08 10.48
N LEU A 757 -11.09 -7.53 11.69
CA LEU A 757 -12.18 -6.78 12.29
C LEU A 757 -11.77 -5.30 12.45
N LYS A 758 -12.57 -4.39 11.90
CA LYS A 758 -12.37 -2.94 12.00
C LYS A 758 -13.64 -2.28 12.55
N GLY A 759 -13.60 -1.76 13.78
CA GLY A 759 -14.73 -1.06 14.40
C GLY A 759 -15.08 0.21 13.63
N GLY A 760 -14.17 1.18 13.64
CA GLY A 760 -14.36 2.48 12.99
C GLY A 760 -14.57 3.57 14.04
N PRO A 761 -15.27 4.66 13.70
CA PRO A 761 -15.66 5.67 14.70
C PRO A 761 -16.85 5.23 15.56
N GLY A 762 -16.67 5.11 16.87
CA GLY A 762 -17.72 4.69 17.81
C GLY A 762 -17.16 3.94 19.01
N ASN A 763 -18.02 3.41 19.89
CA ASN A 763 -17.55 2.49 20.95
C ASN A 763 -17.89 1.06 20.51
N ASP A 764 -16.91 0.37 19.95
CA ASP A 764 -17.11 -0.89 19.26
C ASP A 764 -16.78 -2.09 20.13
N ALA A 765 -17.41 -3.22 19.83
CA ALA A 765 -17.13 -4.50 20.47
C ALA A 765 -16.73 -5.55 19.43
N LEU A 766 -15.45 -5.93 19.46
CA LEU A 766 -14.84 -6.86 18.52
C LEU A 766 -14.53 -8.18 19.22
N ASN A 767 -15.00 -9.29 18.64
CA ASN A 767 -14.65 -10.64 19.07
C ASN A 767 -14.12 -11.41 17.85
N THR A 768 -12.84 -11.76 17.86
CA THR A 768 -12.25 -12.45 16.71
C THR A 768 -12.72 -13.90 16.62
N GLY A 769 -13.00 -14.54 17.75
CA GLY A 769 -13.63 -15.86 17.82
C GLY A 769 -12.67 -16.95 18.29
N PRO A 770 -13.09 -18.24 18.28
CA PRO A 770 -12.31 -19.34 18.85
C PRO A 770 -11.48 -20.11 17.82
N GLY A 771 -11.02 -19.46 16.74
CA GLY A 771 -10.49 -20.07 15.52
C GLY A 771 -9.22 -20.94 15.65
N PHE A 772 -8.54 -21.13 14.52
CA PHE A 772 -7.15 -21.60 14.45
C PHE A 772 -6.41 -20.74 13.42
N GLY A 773 -6.24 -19.45 13.69
CA GLY A 773 -5.72 -18.45 12.76
C GLY A 773 -4.87 -17.35 13.39
N ALA A 774 -4.47 -16.38 12.55
CA ALA A 774 -3.85 -15.11 12.93
C ALA A 774 -4.82 -13.96 12.60
N ASP A 775 -5.54 -13.46 13.60
CA ASP A 775 -6.54 -12.41 13.46
C ASP A 775 -5.93 -11.01 13.58
N LEU A 776 -6.62 -10.03 13.01
CA LEU A 776 -6.32 -8.60 13.16
C LEU A 776 -7.56 -7.87 13.70
N ALA A 777 -7.44 -7.29 14.89
CA ALA A 777 -8.53 -6.53 15.52
C ALA A 777 -8.16 -5.06 15.67
N ILE A 778 -8.90 -4.17 15.01
CA ILE A 778 -8.69 -2.73 14.99
C ILE A 778 -9.95 -2.05 15.52
N GLY A 779 -9.87 -1.43 16.70
CA GLY A 779 -10.97 -0.68 17.33
C GLY A 779 -11.32 0.54 16.49
N GLY A 780 -10.43 1.54 16.48
CA GLY A 780 -10.64 2.78 15.72
C GLY A 780 -10.73 3.98 16.65
N ASP A 781 -11.62 4.93 16.33
CA ASP A 781 -11.80 6.12 17.16
C ASP A 781 -12.94 5.86 18.17
N GLY A 782 -12.65 5.88 19.48
CA GLY A 782 -13.65 5.74 20.54
C GLY A 782 -13.19 4.79 21.64
N ASN A 783 -14.10 4.35 22.52
CA ASN A 783 -13.70 3.45 23.62
C ASN A 783 -14.12 2.02 23.28
N ASP A 784 -13.16 1.23 22.84
CA ASP A 784 -13.43 -0.06 22.22
C ASP A 784 -13.20 -1.22 23.19
N PHE A 785 -13.89 -2.33 22.92
CA PHE A 785 -13.72 -3.59 23.62
C PHE A 785 -13.29 -4.67 22.63
N LEU A 786 -12.04 -5.09 22.71
CA LEU A 786 -11.44 -6.09 21.83
C LEU A 786 -11.17 -7.36 22.63
N VAL A 787 -11.65 -8.50 22.12
CA VAL A 787 -11.38 -9.81 22.74
C VAL A 787 -11.02 -10.86 21.69
N GLY A 788 -9.92 -11.58 21.93
CA GLY A 788 -9.51 -12.72 21.12
C GLY A 788 -9.83 -14.07 21.73
N GLY A 789 -9.66 -15.11 20.91
CA GLY A 789 -9.70 -16.51 21.33
C GLY A 789 -8.34 -17.04 21.80
N ASP A 790 -8.11 -18.35 21.62
CA ASP A 790 -6.84 -19.02 21.91
C ASP A 790 -5.80 -18.84 20.78
N ASP A 791 -6.07 -17.93 19.85
CA ASP A 791 -5.37 -17.74 18.58
C ASP A 791 -4.34 -16.61 18.63
N GLY A 792 -3.53 -16.55 17.57
CA GLY A 792 -2.74 -15.36 17.32
C GLY A 792 -3.65 -14.20 16.98
N VAL A 793 -3.56 -13.10 17.72
CA VAL A 793 -4.24 -11.85 17.39
C VAL A 793 -3.27 -10.68 17.51
N GLU A 794 -3.22 -9.83 16.48
CA GLU A 794 -2.65 -8.48 16.57
C GLU A 794 -3.77 -7.47 16.87
N TYR A 795 -3.63 -6.72 17.95
CA TYR A 795 -4.63 -5.75 18.41
C TYR A 795 -4.18 -4.33 18.19
N PHE A 796 -5.09 -3.49 17.71
CA PHE A 796 -4.95 -2.04 17.65
C PHE A 796 -6.18 -1.39 18.28
N GLY A 797 -6.07 -0.84 19.49
CA GLY A 797 -7.16 -0.11 20.16
C GLY A 797 -7.52 1.17 19.41
N GLY A 798 -6.69 2.20 19.55
CA GLY A 798 -6.84 3.46 18.83
C GLY A 798 -6.95 4.66 19.73
N PRO A 799 -7.45 5.79 19.21
CA PRO A 799 -7.74 6.94 20.06
C PRO A 799 -8.96 6.67 20.94
N GLY A 800 -8.78 6.70 22.24
CA GLY A 800 -9.84 6.55 23.24
C GLY A 800 -9.39 5.69 24.41
N ASN A 801 -10.33 5.24 25.25
CA ASN A 801 -10.00 4.44 26.43
C ASN A 801 -10.43 3.00 26.19
N ASP A 802 -9.50 2.18 25.71
CA ASP A 802 -9.81 0.85 25.20
C ASP A 802 -9.65 -0.25 26.23
N ILE A 803 -10.32 -1.37 26.00
CA ILE A 803 -10.16 -2.60 26.77
C ILE A 803 -9.80 -3.72 25.80
N ILE A 804 -8.59 -4.25 25.94
CA ILE A 804 -8.08 -5.35 25.12
C ILE A 804 -7.91 -6.59 26.02
N VAL A 805 -8.47 -7.71 25.60
CA VAL A 805 -8.41 -8.99 26.33
C VAL A 805 -7.95 -10.10 25.40
N ASP A 806 -6.73 -10.59 25.59
CA ASP A 806 -6.27 -11.81 24.94
C ASP A 806 -6.90 -13.05 25.59
N GLY A 807 -7.34 -14.00 24.78
CA GLY A 807 -8.03 -15.22 25.21
C GLY A 807 -7.06 -16.29 25.73
N ALA A 808 -5.96 -16.59 25.02
CA ALA A 808 -4.85 -17.42 25.53
C ALA A 808 -3.61 -17.49 24.61
N MET A 809 -2.47 -17.07 25.17
CA MET A 809 -1.10 -17.58 24.96
C MET A 809 -0.39 -17.32 23.61
N ARG A 810 -0.95 -16.53 22.69
CA ARG A 810 -0.40 -16.39 21.33
C ARG A 810 -0.50 -15.01 20.66
N SER A 811 -0.92 -13.95 21.34
CA SER A 811 -0.94 -12.62 20.71
C SER A 811 0.41 -12.26 20.06
N GLU A 812 0.36 -11.86 18.77
CA GLU A 812 1.53 -11.38 18.03
C GLU A 812 1.92 -9.95 18.41
N GLY A 813 0.99 -9.15 18.93
CA GLY A 813 1.25 -7.78 19.40
C GLY A 813 -0.02 -7.05 19.86
N MET A 814 0.07 -6.31 20.96
CA MET A 814 -1.05 -5.53 21.51
C MET A 814 -0.71 -4.04 21.52
N PHE A 815 -1.36 -3.24 20.67
CA PHE A 815 -1.14 -1.80 20.52
C PHE A 815 -2.37 -1.03 20.99
N ALA A 816 -2.35 -0.48 22.21
CA ALA A 816 -3.56 0.15 22.75
C ALA A 816 -3.90 1.50 22.11
N GLY A 817 -2.91 2.24 21.60
CA GLY A 817 -3.16 3.53 20.95
C GLY A 817 -3.04 4.69 21.94
N ALA A 818 -3.94 5.67 21.88
CA ALA A 818 -3.86 6.88 22.69
C ALA A 818 -5.08 7.03 23.61
N GLY A 819 -4.85 7.07 24.92
CA GLY A 819 -5.87 7.32 25.93
C GLY A 819 -5.61 6.50 27.20
N ASP A 820 -6.63 6.33 28.06
CA ASP A 820 -6.49 5.52 29.28
C ASP A 820 -6.94 4.08 29.01
N ASP A 821 -6.02 3.24 28.56
CA ASP A 821 -6.33 1.87 28.12
C ASP A 821 -6.17 0.81 29.23
N TRP A 822 -6.83 -0.33 29.03
CA TRP A 822 -6.64 -1.53 29.84
C TRP A 822 -6.31 -2.73 28.94
N ILE A 823 -5.20 -3.42 29.23
CA ILE A 823 -4.78 -4.62 28.51
C ILE A 823 -4.74 -5.82 29.48
N ASP A 824 -5.30 -6.96 29.07
CA ASP A 824 -5.27 -8.24 29.78
C ASP A 824 -4.73 -9.34 28.84
N ASP A 825 -3.45 -9.70 28.99
CA ASP A 825 -2.67 -10.61 28.11
C ASP A 825 -2.76 -12.12 28.53
N GLY A 826 -3.47 -12.45 29.60
CA GLY A 826 -3.58 -13.86 30.02
C GLY A 826 -2.25 -14.53 30.44
N ASP A 827 -1.98 -15.76 29.95
CA ASP A 827 -1.00 -16.72 30.54
C ASP A 827 0.21 -17.07 29.62
N GLY A 828 0.40 -16.44 28.47
CA GLY A 828 1.48 -16.82 27.55
C GLY A 828 1.85 -15.73 26.56
N HIS A 829 3.05 -15.19 26.73
CA HIS A 829 3.52 -14.03 26.00
C HIS A 829 4.57 -14.40 24.95
N ASP A 830 4.25 -14.22 23.66
CA ASP A 830 5.18 -14.41 22.54
C ASP A 830 5.40 -13.11 21.69
N GLY A 831 4.55 -12.06 21.80
CA GLY A 831 4.46 -10.95 20.81
C GLY A 831 4.74 -9.50 21.25
N GLY A 832 4.90 -9.18 22.54
CA GLY A 832 5.15 -7.81 23.01
C GLY A 832 3.89 -6.96 23.20
N MET A 833 3.84 -6.21 24.31
CA MET A 833 2.79 -5.22 24.61
C MET A 833 3.33 -3.81 24.30
N PHE A 834 2.55 -3.00 23.60
CA PHE A 834 2.99 -1.67 23.18
C PHE A 834 1.97 -0.63 23.56
N GLY A 835 2.43 0.25 24.45
CA GLY A 835 1.69 1.38 24.94
C GLY A 835 1.77 2.64 24.09
N ASP A 836 1.22 3.74 24.63
CA ASP A 836 1.14 5.04 23.99
C ASP A 836 2.47 5.81 23.96
N GLY A 837 2.51 6.84 23.11
CA GLY A 837 3.56 7.86 23.05
C GLY A 837 3.36 9.01 24.05
N GLY A 838 3.05 8.70 25.32
CA GLY A 838 3.11 9.64 26.43
C GLY A 838 1.78 10.00 27.10
N ASN A 839 1.25 9.08 27.92
CA ASN A 839 0.86 9.23 29.33
C ASN A 839 0.11 7.97 29.77
N GLN A 840 0.82 6.87 29.98
CA GLN A 840 0.18 5.63 30.39
C GLN A 840 -0.05 5.57 31.90
N PHE A 841 -1.12 4.88 32.28
CA PHE A 841 -1.23 4.28 33.59
C PHE A 841 -1.42 2.77 33.37
N ASP A 842 -0.34 2.09 33.01
CA ASP A 842 -0.32 0.65 32.79
C ASP A 842 -0.51 -0.10 34.12
N LEU A 843 -1.32 -1.16 34.12
CA LEU A 843 -1.59 -2.00 35.29
C LEU A 843 -1.50 -3.48 34.90
N LEU A 844 -0.27 -3.98 34.80
CA LEU A 844 0.01 -5.41 34.68
C LEU A 844 -0.50 -6.14 35.94
N ALA A 845 -1.63 -6.85 35.82
CA ALA A 845 -2.16 -7.70 36.87
C ALA A 845 -2.19 -9.17 36.40
N GLY A 846 -1.02 -9.84 36.35
CA GLY A 846 -1.02 -11.24 35.92
C GLY A 846 0.35 -11.90 35.65
N LEU A 847 1.35 -11.76 36.51
CA LEU A 847 2.72 -12.24 36.24
C LEU A 847 2.94 -13.78 36.20
N ASN A 848 2.23 -14.62 35.44
CA ASN A 848 2.60 -16.05 35.32
C ASN A 848 3.74 -16.34 34.30
N GLN A 849 4.17 -17.60 34.22
CA GLN A 849 5.58 -17.98 34.38
C GLN A 849 6.49 -17.99 33.12
N VAL A 850 6.08 -17.47 31.96
CA VAL A 850 6.92 -17.44 30.76
C VAL A 850 6.53 -16.25 29.85
N GLY A 851 7.36 -15.20 29.82
CA GLY A 851 7.19 -14.00 29.00
C GLY A 851 8.18 -12.92 29.46
N GLY A 852 8.68 -12.06 28.58
CA GLY A 852 9.56 -10.93 28.94
C GLY A 852 8.84 -9.62 28.62
N ASP A 853 9.11 -8.57 29.41
CA ASP A 853 8.25 -7.38 29.47
C ASP A 853 8.82 -6.23 28.62
N ASP A 854 8.08 -5.82 27.59
CA ASP A 854 8.26 -4.56 26.85
C ASP A 854 7.16 -3.59 27.31
N VAL A 855 7.51 -2.59 28.13
CA VAL A 855 6.61 -1.49 28.52
C VAL A 855 7.29 -0.17 28.17
N GLY A 856 6.54 0.67 27.43
CA GLY A 856 6.63 2.14 27.26
C GLY A 856 7.98 2.82 27.02
N ASP A 857 8.18 3.47 25.86
CA ASP A 857 9.28 4.43 25.63
C ASP A 857 8.92 5.87 26.11
N PHE A 858 7.66 6.15 26.49
CA PHE A 858 7.17 7.49 26.85
C PHE A 858 5.98 7.47 27.85
N GLY A 859 6.06 8.18 29.00
CA GLY A 859 4.94 8.22 29.97
C GLY A 859 5.39 8.36 31.43
N PHE A 860 4.49 8.16 32.40
CA PHE A 860 4.86 7.79 33.78
C PHE A 860 4.27 6.42 34.08
N ASP A 861 5.09 5.38 34.01
CA ASP A 861 4.59 4.01 33.95
C ASP A 861 4.74 3.30 35.30
N PHE A 862 3.86 2.33 35.59
CA PHE A 862 3.82 1.66 36.89
C PHE A 862 3.60 0.16 36.76
N VAL A 863 4.48 -0.67 37.33
CA VAL A 863 4.26 -2.11 37.45
C VAL A 863 3.77 -2.48 38.86
N THR A 864 2.82 -3.40 39.00
CA THR A 864 2.32 -3.88 40.29
C THR A 864 2.22 -5.39 40.39
N ALA A 865 2.70 -5.98 41.48
CA ALA A 865 2.56 -7.42 41.78
C ALA A 865 1.19 -7.76 42.38
N ARG A 866 0.21 -6.87 42.31
CA ARG A 866 -1.12 -7.08 42.87
C ARG A 866 -1.80 -8.30 42.26
N GLY A 867 -2.27 -9.23 43.09
CA GLY A 867 -2.87 -10.48 42.63
C GLY A 867 -1.86 -11.60 42.41
N TRP A 868 -0.54 -11.31 42.48
CA TRP A 868 0.52 -12.26 42.22
C TRP A 868 0.70 -13.26 43.35
N ASN A 869 0.85 -14.54 43.01
CA ASN A 869 0.85 -15.62 44.00
C ASN A 869 2.26 -16.12 44.40
N ALA A 870 3.29 -15.35 44.06
CA ALA A 870 4.68 -15.59 44.43
C ALA A 870 5.39 -14.27 44.75
N PRO A 871 6.57 -14.29 45.38
CA PRO A 871 7.42 -13.11 45.49
C PRO A 871 7.74 -12.52 44.11
N ALA A 872 7.51 -11.22 43.94
CA ALA A 872 7.89 -10.46 42.76
C ALA A 872 9.35 -10.02 42.84
N ASP A 873 9.97 -9.87 41.67
CA ASP A 873 11.32 -9.34 41.52
C ASP A 873 11.24 -8.32 40.38
N ILE A 874 11.27 -7.04 40.73
CA ILE A 874 11.03 -5.90 39.85
C ILE A 874 12.34 -5.11 39.78
N GLU A 875 13.00 -5.09 38.64
CA GLU A 875 14.19 -4.24 38.40
C GLU A 875 13.97 -3.30 37.22
N LEU A 876 14.02 -2.00 37.51
CA LEU A 876 13.86 -0.93 36.52
C LEU A 876 15.22 -0.64 35.84
N ASN A 877 15.23 -0.54 34.50
CA ASN A 877 16.33 -0.11 33.62
C ASN A 877 17.56 -1.05 33.54
N HIS A 878 17.38 -2.37 33.53
CA HIS A 878 18.49 -3.30 33.30
C HIS A 878 18.50 -3.82 31.84
N LEU A 879 19.64 -3.68 31.14
CA LEU A 879 19.87 -4.18 29.76
C LEU A 879 20.90 -5.33 29.71
N PRO A 880 20.83 -6.21 28.69
CA PRO A 880 22.01 -6.84 28.11
C PRO A 880 22.72 -5.91 27.10
N LEU A 881 24.05 -5.99 27.01
CA LEU A 881 24.86 -5.13 26.13
C LEU A 881 24.54 -5.31 24.63
N PRO A 882 24.57 -4.25 23.80
CA PRO A 882 24.35 -4.34 22.36
C PRO A 882 25.30 -5.35 21.68
N GLY A 883 24.74 -6.23 20.83
CA GLY A 883 25.50 -7.18 20.01
C GLY A 883 25.75 -8.56 20.63
N VAL A 884 25.12 -8.89 21.75
CA VAL A 884 25.13 -10.24 22.34
C VAL A 884 23.84 -10.96 21.96
N ILE A 885 23.93 -12.18 21.39
CA ILE A 885 22.76 -13.05 21.20
C ILE A 885 22.21 -13.37 22.59
N ILE A 886 21.01 -12.86 22.86
CA ILE A 886 20.36 -13.01 24.15
C ILE A 886 19.80 -14.45 24.25
N ASN A 887 20.10 -15.11 25.36
CA ASN A 887 19.35 -16.29 25.75
C ASN A 887 18.05 -15.79 26.40
N PHE A 888 16.90 -16.03 25.77
CA PHE A 888 15.57 -15.61 26.23
C PHE A 888 15.26 -15.96 27.71
N ASN A 889 16.02 -16.89 28.31
CA ASN A 889 15.89 -17.24 29.72
C ASN A 889 16.41 -16.21 30.73
N ASP A 890 17.16 -15.18 30.31
CA ASP A 890 17.88 -14.25 31.21
C ASP A 890 17.17 -12.88 31.40
N LEU A 891 15.98 -12.65 30.83
CA LEU A 891 15.27 -11.33 30.79
C LEU A 891 13.94 -11.25 31.60
N ARG A 892 13.69 -12.18 32.54
CA ARG A 892 12.33 -12.46 33.06
C ARG A 892 11.68 -11.41 33.99
N ASN A 893 12.44 -10.43 34.48
CA ASN A 893 12.06 -9.55 35.61
C ASN A 893 12.58 -8.10 35.40
N MET A 894 12.85 -7.72 34.15
CA MET A 894 13.60 -6.51 33.81
C MET A 894 12.71 -5.56 33.00
N TYR A 895 12.43 -4.39 33.55
CA TYR A 895 11.55 -3.38 32.95
C TYR A 895 12.38 -2.27 32.30
N ARG A 896 12.00 -1.84 31.10
CA ARG A 896 12.62 -0.70 30.40
C ARG A 896 11.71 0.51 30.57
N PHE A 897 12.30 1.70 30.82
CA PHE A 897 11.60 2.99 30.86
C PHE A 897 10.36 3.09 31.76
N VAL A 898 10.20 2.18 32.72
CA VAL A 898 9.16 2.24 33.76
C VAL A 898 9.59 3.11 34.93
N ASP A 899 8.68 3.97 35.42
CA ASP A 899 8.96 4.94 36.48
C ASP A 899 8.51 4.50 37.89
N GLY A 900 7.71 3.45 38.02
CA GLY A 900 7.19 2.99 39.30
C GLY A 900 7.04 1.48 39.41
N GLY A 901 7.26 0.95 40.62
CA GLY A 901 7.12 -0.47 40.92
C GLY A 901 6.43 -0.70 42.25
N SER A 902 5.47 -1.62 42.31
CA SER A 902 4.77 -2.00 43.53
C SER A 902 4.79 -3.50 43.72
N GLY A 903 5.15 -3.96 44.92
CA GLY A 903 4.88 -5.31 45.39
C GLY A 903 3.41 -5.47 45.82
N TRP A 904 3.11 -6.58 46.51
CA TRP A 904 1.75 -6.85 47.00
C TRP A 904 1.69 -7.44 48.40
N ASP A 905 1.61 -8.77 48.55
CA ASP A 905 1.40 -9.44 49.84
C ASP A 905 2.45 -10.51 50.18
N MET A 906 3.52 -10.59 49.38
CA MET A 906 4.66 -11.49 49.54
C MET A 906 5.95 -10.69 49.72
N ASP A 907 7.04 -11.36 50.09
CA ASP A 907 8.35 -10.73 50.32
C ASP A 907 9.02 -10.40 48.97
N ASP A 908 8.76 -9.20 48.44
CA ASP A 908 9.13 -8.80 47.08
C ASP A 908 10.53 -8.14 47.01
N LEU A 909 11.17 -8.18 45.85
CA LEU A 909 12.39 -7.43 45.52
C LEU A 909 12.03 -6.33 44.52
N ILE A 910 12.33 -5.07 44.84
CA ILE A 910 11.99 -3.93 44.00
C ILE A 910 13.20 -2.99 43.89
N ILE A 911 13.69 -2.77 42.69
CA ILE A 911 14.92 -2.05 42.41
C ILE A 911 14.62 -0.97 41.37
N GLY A 912 14.82 0.29 41.73
CA GLY A 912 14.73 1.45 40.83
C GLY A 912 15.93 1.59 39.89
N ASP A 913 15.84 2.51 38.95
CA ASP A 913 16.86 2.75 37.92
C ASP A 913 18.00 3.68 38.38
N GLU A 914 19.14 3.65 37.68
CA GLU A 914 20.30 4.52 37.98
C GLU A 914 20.27 5.89 37.26
N SER A 915 19.17 6.23 36.56
CA SER A 915 19.07 7.47 35.78
C SER A 915 18.82 8.66 36.72
N THR A 916 19.70 9.66 36.63
CA THR A 916 19.60 10.91 37.40
C THR A 916 19.25 12.11 36.51
N THR A 917 19.22 11.87 35.19
CA THR A 917 18.85 12.77 34.09
C THR A 917 18.47 11.89 32.90
N ASP A 918 17.40 12.24 32.19
CA ASP A 918 16.98 11.64 30.92
C ASP A 918 18.17 11.54 29.93
N PRO A 919 18.25 10.54 29.02
CA PRO A 919 19.33 10.44 28.05
C PRO A 919 19.50 11.73 27.26
N ALA A 920 20.72 11.99 26.78
CA ALA A 920 20.97 13.10 25.87
C ALA A 920 20.28 12.84 24.51
N ALA A 921 19.00 13.16 24.40
CA ALA A 921 18.21 13.07 23.19
C ALA A 921 18.31 14.37 22.36
N PRO A 922 17.98 14.34 21.05
CA PRO A 922 17.84 15.54 20.22
C PRO A 922 16.87 16.56 20.83
N LEU A 923 17.06 17.85 20.53
CA LEU A 923 16.28 18.96 21.09
C LEU A 923 14.76 18.84 20.89
N GLU A 924 14.33 18.04 19.91
CA GLU A 924 12.93 17.76 19.57
C GLU A 924 12.25 16.77 20.55
N ILE A 925 13.02 15.89 21.19
CA ILE A 925 12.54 14.94 22.23
C ILE A 925 12.48 15.64 23.60
N LEU A 926 13.46 16.49 23.91
CA LEU A 926 13.53 17.29 25.14
C LEU A 926 12.42 18.36 25.29
N LEU A 927 11.64 18.63 24.23
CA LEU A 927 10.57 19.63 24.22
C LEU A 927 9.19 19.03 24.54
N GLN A 928 9.06 17.72 24.72
CA GLN A 928 7.81 17.06 25.07
C GLN A 928 7.65 16.92 26.60
N PRO A 929 6.61 17.51 27.23
CA PRO A 929 6.34 17.40 28.67
C PRO A 929 5.90 16.01 29.18
N GLN A 930 6.09 14.93 28.42
CA GLN A 930 5.29 13.70 28.50
C GLN A 930 5.87 12.56 29.38
N MET A 931 7.09 12.72 29.94
CA MET A 931 7.71 11.72 30.85
C MET A 931 7.38 11.94 32.34
N ALA A 932 6.20 12.47 32.66
CA ALA A 932 5.98 13.13 33.94
C ALA A 932 4.61 12.85 34.55
N LEU A 933 4.58 12.38 35.80
CA LEU A 933 3.33 12.24 36.54
C LEU A 933 2.75 13.62 36.88
N THR A 934 1.62 13.94 36.24
CA THR A 934 0.92 15.23 36.45
C THR A 934 0.00 15.20 37.68
N GLU A 935 -0.42 16.39 38.15
CA GLU A 935 -1.42 16.50 39.22
C GLU A 935 -2.76 15.85 38.87
N GLU A 936 -3.16 15.92 37.62
CA GLU A 936 -4.42 15.35 37.14
C GLU A 936 -4.38 13.82 37.18
N TYR A 937 -3.30 13.20 36.68
CA TYR A 937 -3.13 11.75 36.68
C TYR A 937 -2.92 11.20 38.11
N ALA A 938 -2.12 11.88 38.94
CA ALA A 938 -1.94 11.49 40.34
C ALA A 938 -3.25 11.57 41.15
N ALA A 939 -4.23 12.38 40.74
CA ALA A 939 -5.53 12.46 41.37
C ALA A 939 -6.49 11.32 40.99
N LYS A 940 -6.22 10.59 39.89
CA LYS A 940 -7.01 9.40 39.50
C LYS A 940 -6.83 8.25 40.50
N VAL A 941 -5.70 8.21 41.21
CA VAL A 941 -5.39 7.19 42.22
C VAL A 941 -5.51 7.80 43.62
N ALA A 942 -6.40 7.22 44.43
CA ALA A 942 -6.61 7.68 45.80
C ALA A 942 -5.31 7.54 46.62
N GLY A 943 -4.82 8.65 47.16
CA GLY A 943 -3.62 8.69 48.01
C GLY A 943 -2.31 8.87 47.26
N LEU A 944 -2.24 8.64 45.94
CA LEU A 944 -1.01 8.82 45.15
C LEU A 944 -0.56 10.28 45.10
N ARG A 945 -1.50 11.21 44.86
CA ARG A 945 -1.21 12.65 44.96
C ARG A 945 -0.65 13.04 46.33
N ASP A 946 -1.24 12.54 47.41
CA ASP A 946 -0.78 12.85 48.77
C ASP A 946 0.60 12.22 49.03
N LEU A 947 0.87 11.03 48.49
CA LEU A 947 2.15 10.36 48.57
C LEU A 947 3.25 11.19 47.88
N VAL A 948 3.03 11.56 46.61
CA VAL A 948 3.97 12.39 45.83
C VAL A 948 4.19 13.75 46.49
N VAL A 949 3.14 14.38 47.01
CA VAL A 949 3.23 15.67 47.69
C VAL A 949 3.97 15.60 49.02
N ASN A 950 3.69 14.59 49.84
CA ASN A 950 4.18 14.52 51.23
C ASN A 950 5.48 13.74 51.37
N GLY A 951 5.82 12.87 50.42
CA GLY A 951 6.99 11.99 50.46
C GLY A 951 8.33 12.72 50.39
N PHE A 952 8.40 13.90 49.75
CA PHE A 952 9.63 14.69 49.62
C PHE A 952 9.97 15.58 50.84
N GLY A 953 9.18 15.54 51.92
CA GLY A 953 9.62 16.01 53.24
C GLY A 953 9.95 17.51 53.39
N ILE A 954 9.52 18.40 52.48
CA ILE A 954 9.66 19.86 52.62
C ILE A 954 8.28 20.47 52.31
N VAL A 955 7.52 20.98 53.28
CA VAL A 955 7.36 22.43 53.57
C VAL A 955 6.44 22.63 54.80
N PRO A 956 6.61 23.71 55.61
CA PRO A 956 5.86 23.99 56.83
C PRO A 956 4.36 24.25 56.62
N THR A 957 3.58 23.98 57.67
CA THR A 957 2.13 24.20 57.77
C THR A 957 1.70 25.61 57.36
N GLY A 958 0.87 25.73 56.31
CA GLY A 958 0.12 26.95 55.98
C GLY A 958 0.15 27.45 54.53
N THR A 959 0.76 26.73 53.59
CA THR A 959 0.83 27.12 52.16
C THR A 959 0.13 26.05 51.30
N ALA A 960 -0.59 26.46 50.26
CA ALA A 960 -1.22 25.53 49.31
C ALA A 960 -0.14 24.66 48.65
N VAL A 961 -0.34 23.34 48.75
CA VAL A 961 0.46 22.29 48.14
C VAL A 961 0.51 22.48 46.61
N THR A 962 1.69 22.44 46.01
CA THR A 962 1.90 22.36 44.55
C THR A 962 2.97 21.31 44.26
N PHE A 963 2.78 20.52 43.21
CA PHE A 963 3.76 19.55 42.69
C PHE A 963 5.07 20.28 42.34
N SER A 964 6.16 20.15 43.11
CA SER A 964 7.51 20.57 42.65
C SER A 964 8.63 20.15 43.59
N THR A 965 9.60 19.37 43.08
CA THR A 965 11.02 19.53 43.39
C THR A 965 11.93 19.09 42.22
N ASN A 966 12.02 19.91 41.17
CA ASN A 966 13.28 20.04 40.42
C ASN A 966 13.57 21.51 40.16
N SER A 967 14.21 22.15 41.14
CA SER A 967 14.55 23.58 41.11
C SER A 967 16.03 23.76 40.78
N GLY A 968 16.32 23.94 39.49
CA GLY A 968 17.52 24.64 39.02
C GLY A 968 18.48 23.82 38.18
N GLY A 969 18.28 23.80 36.86
CA GLY A 969 19.31 23.28 35.93
C GLY A 969 18.91 23.36 34.47
N GLU A 970 17.74 22.83 34.10
CA GLU A 970 17.42 22.53 32.70
C GLU A 970 17.00 23.77 31.87
N PRO A 971 17.79 24.18 30.85
CA PRO A 971 17.44 25.25 29.94
C PRO A 971 16.54 24.71 28.80
N GLY A 972 15.24 24.97 28.88
CA GLY A 972 14.31 24.63 27.79
C GLY A 972 12.82 24.70 28.15
N ILE A 973 12.46 24.38 29.39
CA ILE A 973 11.04 24.28 29.82
C ILE A 973 10.50 25.66 30.29
N PRO A 974 9.35 26.14 29.77
CA PRO A 974 8.71 27.37 30.22
C PRO A 974 8.45 27.38 31.74
N ALA A 975 8.67 28.51 32.40
CA ALA A 975 8.56 28.63 33.86
C ALA A 975 7.15 28.35 34.41
N GLU A 976 6.13 28.37 33.56
CA GLU A 976 4.72 28.19 33.90
C GLU A 976 4.33 26.71 34.05
N VAL A 977 5.10 25.76 33.48
CA VAL A 977 4.84 24.30 33.49
C VAL A 977 5.60 23.58 34.62
N LYS A 978 6.56 24.26 35.28
CA LYS A 978 7.46 23.67 36.29
C LYS A 978 6.81 23.36 37.66
N HIS A 979 5.52 23.59 37.82
CA HIS A 979 4.80 23.53 39.10
C HIS A 979 3.71 22.43 39.17
N THR A 980 3.69 21.50 38.21
CA THR A 980 2.59 20.53 38.02
C THR A 980 3.03 19.07 37.81
N LEU A 981 4.33 18.75 37.95
CA LEU A 981 4.93 17.49 37.46
C LEU A 981 5.85 16.83 38.50
N PHE A 982 5.82 15.50 38.61
CA PHE A 982 6.87 14.67 39.21
C PHE A 982 7.74 14.08 38.09
N ILE A 983 9.07 14.34 38.14
CA ILE A 983 10.03 13.97 37.08
C ILE A 983 11.34 13.45 37.68
N GLY A 984 11.92 12.42 37.04
CA GLY A 984 13.32 12.01 37.22
C GLY A 984 13.66 11.16 38.44
N GLY A 985 12.69 10.54 39.11
CA GLY A 985 12.92 9.53 40.16
C GLY A 985 11.79 8.50 40.18
N ASN A 986 12.02 7.32 40.74
CA ASN A 986 11.03 6.24 40.71
C ASN A 986 10.05 6.29 41.89
N ILE A 987 8.84 5.73 41.75
CA ILE A 987 7.93 5.44 42.88
C ILE A 987 7.95 3.94 43.19
N LEU A 988 8.55 3.54 44.31
CA LEU A 988 8.73 2.14 44.70
C LEU A 988 7.90 1.81 45.96
N LEU A 989 6.99 0.85 45.86
CA LEU A 989 6.00 0.50 46.90
C LEU A 989 6.14 -0.97 47.29
N GLY A 990 6.31 -1.29 48.58
CA GLY A 990 6.52 -2.68 49.04
C GLY A 990 5.23 -3.48 49.13
N GLY A 991 4.42 -3.18 50.14
CA GLY A 991 3.11 -3.80 50.35
C GLY A 991 3.01 -4.43 51.73
N LEU A 992 2.32 -5.57 51.82
CA LEU A 992 2.12 -6.29 53.10
C LEU A 992 3.27 -7.26 53.42
N GLY A 993 4.18 -7.49 52.47
CA GLY A 993 5.33 -8.38 52.60
C GLY A 993 6.50 -7.78 53.39
N SER A 994 7.56 -8.58 53.52
CA SER A 994 8.87 -8.10 54.01
C SER A 994 9.78 -7.80 52.84
N ASP A 995 9.53 -6.68 52.16
CA ASP A 995 10.15 -6.36 50.88
C ASP A 995 11.60 -5.87 51.00
N THR A 996 12.37 -6.08 49.93
CA THR A 996 13.67 -5.47 49.72
C THR A 996 13.54 -4.42 48.64
N ILE A 997 13.65 -3.13 49.01
CA ILE A 997 13.50 -2.01 48.07
C ILE A 997 14.80 -1.22 47.96
N GLU A 998 15.27 -0.98 46.73
CA GLU A 998 16.48 -0.22 46.41
C GLU A 998 16.16 0.89 45.39
N GLY A 999 16.13 2.16 45.81
CA GLY A 999 16.11 3.30 44.88
C GLY A 999 17.52 3.67 44.42
N ARG A 1000 17.72 3.87 43.11
CA ARG A 1000 19.02 4.15 42.50
C ARG A 1000 19.09 5.52 41.80
N GLY A 1001 17.97 6.21 41.58
CA GLY A 1001 17.85 7.46 40.80
C GLY A 1001 18.01 8.74 41.63
N GLY A 1002 18.11 8.64 42.96
CA GLY A 1002 18.46 9.75 43.86
C GLY A 1002 17.29 10.68 44.23
N ASN A 1003 16.17 10.62 43.49
CA ASN A 1003 14.91 11.33 43.76
C ASN A 1003 13.74 10.35 43.96
N ASP A 1004 14.04 9.10 44.28
CA ASP A 1004 13.05 8.03 44.38
C ASP A 1004 12.16 8.22 45.61
N LEU A 1005 10.86 7.98 45.42
CA LEU A 1005 9.89 7.88 46.49
C LEU A 1005 9.71 6.41 46.85
N ILE A 1006 10.01 6.05 48.08
CA ILE A 1006 9.99 4.66 48.55
C ILE A 1006 9.07 4.55 49.77
N ASP A 1007 8.09 3.65 49.72
CA ASP A 1007 7.27 3.28 50.88
C ASP A 1007 7.10 1.76 50.95
N GLY A 1008 7.57 1.14 52.03
CA GLY A 1008 7.55 -0.32 52.17
C GLY A 1008 6.20 -0.92 52.54
N ASP A 1009 5.25 -0.13 53.06
CA ASP A 1009 3.98 -0.65 53.58
C ASP A 1009 2.79 -0.33 52.65
N LEU A 1010 2.96 0.63 51.76
CA LEU A 1010 1.98 0.94 50.73
C LEU A 1010 2.14 -0.02 49.54
N TRP A 1011 1.02 -0.33 48.90
CA TRP A 1011 1.01 -1.01 47.61
C TRP A 1011 0.05 -0.28 46.68
N PHE A 1012 0.28 -0.49 45.40
CA PHE A 1012 -0.49 0.08 44.33
C PHE A 1012 -1.72 -0.80 44.03
N ASN A 1013 -2.92 -0.21 44.04
CA ASN A 1013 -4.18 -0.94 43.89
C ASN A 1013 -5.17 -0.16 43.00
N VAL A 1014 -5.39 -0.67 41.79
CA VAL A 1014 -6.38 -0.17 40.83
C VAL A 1014 -7.37 -1.29 40.48
N GLN A 1015 -8.61 -0.89 40.20
CA GLN A 1015 -9.70 -1.77 39.77
C GLN A 1015 -10.44 -1.10 38.63
N LEU A 1016 -10.93 -1.89 37.68
CA LEU A 1016 -11.80 -1.42 36.62
C LEU A 1016 -13.16 -1.04 37.18
N ARG A 1017 -13.66 0.12 36.75
CA ARG A 1017 -15.00 0.60 37.07
C ARG A 1017 -15.86 0.62 35.80
N ALA A 1018 -16.55 -0.49 35.53
CA ALA A 1018 -17.49 -0.57 34.43
C ALA A 1018 -18.84 0.06 34.81
N VAL A 1019 -19.34 0.95 33.95
CA VAL A 1019 -20.68 1.54 34.07
C VAL A 1019 -21.56 0.97 32.96
N LEU A 1020 -22.50 0.10 33.33
CA LEU A 1020 -23.40 -0.54 32.38
C LEU A 1020 -24.43 0.46 31.82
N ASN A 1021 -25.06 0.12 30.69
CA ASN A 1021 -26.07 0.96 30.02
C ASN A 1021 -27.28 1.33 30.91
N ASP A 1022 -27.53 0.58 31.99
CA ASP A 1022 -28.57 0.89 32.99
C ASP A 1022 -28.09 1.80 34.13
N GLY A 1023 -26.83 2.25 34.08
CA GLY A 1023 -26.15 3.08 35.09
C GLY A 1023 -25.54 2.27 36.24
N THR A 1024 -25.61 0.94 36.24
CA THR A 1024 -25.01 0.09 37.26
C THR A 1024 -23.50 0.17 37.19
N VAL A 1025 -22.85 0.39 38.34
CA VAL A 1025 -21.40 0.38 38.45
C VAL A 1025 -20.94 -0.99 38.95
N LYS A 1026 -20.15 -1.70 38.16
CA LYS A 1026 -19.39 -2.87 38.58
C LYS A 1026 -17.93 -2.47 38.79
N LEU A 1027 -17.35 -2.89 39.92
CA LEU A 1027 -15.91 -2.87 40.13
C LEU A 1027 -15.39 -4.29 39.90
N VAL A 1028 -14.41 -4.45 39.02
CA VAL A 1028 -13.77 -5.75 38.75
C VAL A 1028 -12.26 -5.63 38.78
N ASP A 1029 -11.59 -6.75 39.04
CA ASP A 1029 -10.13 -6.81 39.07
C ASP A 1029 -9.53 -7.13 37.69
N THR A 1030 -10.31 -7.70 36.77
CA THR A 1030 -9.93 -8.02 35.39
C THR A 1030 -11.16 -7.87 34.48
N PRO A 1031 -10.99 -7.44 33.21
CA PRO A 1031 -12.04 -7.43 32.20
C PRO A 1031 -12.73 -8.79 32.02
N ARG A 1032 -12.03 -9.91 32.22
CA ARG A 1032 -12.58 -11.28 32.11
C ARG A 1032 -13.76 -11.54 33.06
N LEU A 1033 -13.94 -10.70 34.09
CA LEU A 1033 -15.03 -10.80 35.07
C LEU A 1033 -16.24 -9.88 34.77
N LEU A 1034 -16.17 -9.03 33.73
CA LEU A 1034 -17.28 -8.15 33.32
C LEU A 1034 -18.40 -8.93 32.67
#